data_AF-A0A7C5Y8R0-F1
#
_entry.id   AF-A0A7C5Y8R0-F1
#
_cell.length_a   1.000
_cell.length_b   1.000
_cell.length_c   1.000
_cell.angle_alpha   90.00
_cell.angle_beta   90.00
_cell.angle_gamma   90.00
#
_symmetry.space_group_name_H-M   'P 1'
#
loop_
_entity.id
_entity.type
_entity.pdbx_description
1 polymer ?
#
loop_
_entity_poly.entity_id
_entity_poly.type
_entity_poly.pdbx_seq_one_letter_code
_entity_poly.pdbx_strand_id
1 'polypeptide(L)'
;MRTLTKYVIKQSLKPFLMGLGGFIVFVSVEWLYQISDYIIRNRVGFDKLLIFVMYNIPYFTFLGIPVGVLFAIFWVISDMYSSREITALLVHGISAKRLVTPFVILSVILGFFSWLLGDYVVPMANYKSTQILNQYIFQTPESVIKTNMLVELEKDVYFYVKEHNKQKGELYDVVLFRNEEGNEQILTAKKVIKKKDGWFLVDGSMYVVEIETGFLRLDMQFKEMKLDVAGEIEEMLRAYKTTRDKTSKELREQLETYKKLGINTANLIVELNQRYANALGALVIVLIGLPVSLLFGFTSRSWSVILTFLIVVLYQGSGAWLSGMGKEGLMDPILATWLPNIIFASVGFIMYILIDTPIAYKVREFLSRLFVIILISLAFIYGTSSIGFSNAVQAKSTEAYFSMDSVVLKGEVSLIWDKYKIVCDEASVKIVDGVVKVLEAFGNVKFYDQDKLYISKKIRYEFETEKAVIVNAKAVYNYDYKGKKVPIYVYGSEIEYDSETSSGIIHSSYLTTCSFEEPHYMIFSSQVYVMENKYIIAENSFLVILGIPIFPYPLYITTLEGVPPYAFSVVFGNTISVVQTFNFAVNDWSVKLDIGTTGKSVEAIDSKQKTNKMIYDETKDYIEFSLSPFTYKYSKGTIYYKLDGQVYIEGNYFNNNNFFHKIGVNVQNQNVYVKPYILYDGRLTDTIVYLNGVLRNIAFEICDDNTFKINSIENVIKLQTDGYLTSLDKTWDNYYQTSYNLGLSSKKLSYSLSINGNVYTSSENRNINYIYQIPWNWKEGPFSIDFNYTFLIKDIMNYASNSKKESLSASDNYTLTGVYNLGPFKISSRWEQIYNFIDEPSSNNKNNLRVLAEVNSPNLTLSIARTFDLINNRLLPDTLTLRYKQLFGDVEFTNSISLNYDNVASKLGNENITFGVNYKPLNAEYTLQFTIQPGKPLENYIHTIKYGNLSVTAYQQNDFIRNAVATGSLDLFGYKTTIRGNYIQPTKTSEPNWNLSYTMEKKDEKYVLSYNLDGKKTYKFETTLKTFDPEFKLGLVFNPEKTTVDYLSLNLDKSLHCWRLNFGIDFTNRSSNILDNIDKIYFKFYLTDMPDRFFQIDPKNGQFEFSGM
;
A
#
# COMPACT_ATOMS: atom_id res chain seq x y z
N MET A 1 8.19 41.54 36.25
CA MET A 1 8.86 40.23 36.01
C MET A 1 7.90 39.04 36.03
N ARG A 2 7.00 38.89 37.02
CA ARG A 2 6.02 37.77 37.06
C ARG A 2 5.22 37.60 35.76
N THR A 3 4.85 38.69 35.10
CA THR A 3 4.10 38.67 33.83
C THR A 3 4.91 38.03 32.69
N LEU A 4 6.19 38.39 32.54
CA LEU A 4 7.08 37.79 31.53
C LEU A 4 7.30 36.30 31.80
N THR A 5 7.54 35.92 33.05
CA THR A 5 7.70 34.51 33.43
C THR A 5 6.44 33.69 33.12
N LYS A 6 5.26 34.21 33.46
CA LYS A 6 3.97 33.55 33.17
C LYS A 6 3.70 33.46 31.67
N TYR A 7 4.05 34.50 30.91
CA TYR A 7 3.91 34.54 29.46
C TYR A 7 4.76 33.45 28.80
N VAL A 8 6.07 33.43 29.10
CA VAL A 8 7.02 32.46 28.51
C VAL A 8 6.61 31.03 28.86
N ILE A 9 6.30 30.72 30.13
CA ILE A 9 5.87 29.38 30.53
C ILE A 9 4.60 28.94 29.78
N LYS A 10 3.61 29.84 29.62
CA LYS A 10 2.38 29.53 28.88
C LYS A 10 2.67 29.26 27.40
N GLN A 11 3.58 30.01 26.79
CA GLN A 11 3.97 29.83 25.39
C GLN A 11 4.80 28.56 25.19
N SER A 12 5.61 28.16 26.18
CA SER A 12 6.44 26.94 26.13
C SER A 12 5.66 25.63 26.24
N LEU A 13 4.46 25.63 26.85
CA LEU A 13 3.72 24.40 27.13
C LEU A 13 3.31 23.63 25.85
N LYS A 14 2.85 24.34 24.82
CA LYS A 14 2.40 23.70 23.57
C LYS A 14 3.58 23.13 22.75
N PRO A 15 4.67 23.88 22.50
CA PRO A 15 5.88 23.32 21.92
C PRO A 15 6.46 22.17 22.72
N PHE A 16 6.48 22.24 24.06
CA PHE A 16 6.95 21.15 24.91
C PHE A 16 6.20 19.84 24.63
N LEU A 17 4.86 19.88 24.61
CA LEU A 17 4.05 18.70 24.31
C LEU A 17 4.24 18.19 22.87
N MET A 18 4.47 19.09 21.90
CA MET A 18 4.78 18.71 20.52
C MET A 18 6.13 18.00 20.41
N GLY A 19 7.18 18.54 21.04
CA GLY A 19 8.51 17.93 21.06
C GLY A 19 8.52 16.59 21.79
N LEU A 20 7.84 16.52 22.94
CA LEU A 20 7.67 15.28 23.71
C LEU A 20 6.89 14.22 22.91
N GLY A 21 5.76 14.59 22.31
CA GLY A 21 4.95 13.68 21.49
C GLY A 21 5.70 13.19 20.25
N GLY A 22 6.40 14.09 19.56
CA GLY A 22 7.25 13.74 18.42
C GLY A 22 8.35 12.74 18.80
N PHE A 23 9.01 12.96 19.93
CA PHE A 23 10.01 12.03 20.45
C PHE A 23 9.42 10.66 20.81
N ILE A 24 8.27 10.63 21.49
CA ILE A 24 7.60 9.37 21.86
C ILE A 24 7.23 8.58 20.60
N VAL A 25 6.67 9.23 19.56
CA VAL A 25 6.34 8.58 18.29
C VAL A 25 7.61 8.07 17.60
N PHE A 26 8.64 8.91 17.49
CA PHE A 26 9.91 8.54 16.87
C PHE A 26 10.54 7.30 17.52
N VAL A 27 10.70 7.32 18.85
CA VAL A 27 11.28 6.19 19.59
C VAL A 27 10.38 4.96 19.53
N SER A 28 9.05 5.12 19.56
CA SER A 28 8.14 3.97 19.44
C SER A 28 8.25 3.27 18.09
N VAL A 29 8.38 4.04 16.99
CA VAL A 29 8.57 3.48 15.64
C VAL A 29 9.91 2.76 15.54
N GLU A 30 10.98 3.38 16.01
CA GLU A 30 12.31 2.76 16.05
C GLU A 30 12.30 1.45 16.83
N TRP A 31 11.64 1.43 17.98
CA TRP A 31 11.58 0.24 18.82
C TRP A 31 10.75 -0.89 18.19
N LEU A 32 9.66 -0.56 17.49
CA LEU A 32 8.89 -1.52 16.69
C LEU A 32 9.67 -2.03 15.48
N TYR A 33 10.47 -1.17 14.84
CA TYR A 33 11.34 -1.53 13.72
C TYR A 33 12.40 -2.56 14.16
N GLN A 34 13.05 -2.36 15.30
CA GLN A 34 14.06 -3.30 15.83
C GLN A 34 13.51 -4.72 16.10
N ILE A 35 12.20 -4.87 16.32
CA ILE A 35 11.55 -6.16 16.56
C ILE A 35 10.66 -6.60 15.38
N SER A 36 10.71 -5.92 14.23
CA SER A 36 9.81 -6.17 13.09
C SER A 36 9.88 -7.61 12.59
N ASP A 37 11.09 -8.19 12.56
CA ASP A 37 11.31 -9.57 12.12
C ASP A 37 10.55 -10.56 13.01
N TYR A 38 10.51 -10.31 14.32
CA TYR A 38 9.76 -11.13 15.27
C TYR A 38 8.25 -10.93 15.13
N ILE A 39 7.81 -9.69 14.92
CA ILE A 39 6.39 -9.34 14.70
C ILE A 39 5.84 -10.07 13.47
N ILE A 40 6.57 -10.03 12.35
CA ILE A 40 6.17 -10.63 11.07
C ILE A 40 6.24 -12.16 11.17
N ARG A 41 7.35 -12.71 11.70
CA ARG A 41 7.55 -14.15 11.82
C ARG A 41 6.51 -14.81 12.74
N ASN A 42 6.21 -14.19 13.89
CA ASN A 42 5.33 -14.75 14.91
C ASN A 42 3.86 -14.30 14.76
N ARG A 43 3.53 -13.53 13.69
CA ARG A 43 2.19 -13.04 13.37
C ARG A 43 1.50 -12.31 14.53
N VAL A 44 2.21 -11.38 15.16
CA VAL A 44 1.70 -10.65 16.33
C VAL A 44 0.59 -9.68 15.90
N GLY A 45 -0.57 -9.77 16.56
CA GLY A 45 -1.71 -8.88 16.33
C GLY A 45 -1.42 -7.42 16.70
N PHE A 46 -2.03 -6.48 15.96
CA PHE A 46 -1.86 -5.04 16.18
C PHE A 46 -2.32 -4.59 17.57
N ASP A 47 -3.33 -5.26 18.15
CA ASP A 47 -3.80 -5.03 19.52
C ASP A 47 -2.70 -5.24 20.56
N LYS A 48 -1.90 -6.29 20.41
CA LYS A 48 -0.78 -6.61 21.32
C LYS A 48 0.36 -5.61 21.18
N LEU A 49 0.64 -5.16 19.96
CA LEU A 49 1.63 -4.12 19.70
C LEU A 49 1.21 -2.78 20.32
N LEU A 50 -0.07 -2.42 20.24
CA LEU A 50 -0.59 -1.21 20.87
C LEU A 50 -0.44 -1.27 22.40
N ILE A 51 -0.80 -2.40 23.01
CA ILE A 51 -0.66 -2.62 24.47
C ILE A 51 0.83 -2.57 24.87
N PHE A 52 1.71 -3.18 24.09
CA PHE A 52 3.15 -3.12 24.29
C PHE A 52 3.65 -1.67 24.26
N VAL A 53 3.35 -0.90 23.21
CA VAL A 53 3.75 0.51 23.12
C VAL A 53 3.18 1.32 24.29
N MET A 54 1.92 1.11 24.68
CA MET A 54 1.30 1.80 25.82
C MET A 54 2.07 1.61 27.13
N TYR A 55 2.57 0.39 27.40
CA TYR A 55 3.37 0.12 28.58
C TYR A 55 4.78 0.73 28.53
N ASN A 56 5.30 1.14 27.36
CA ASN A 56 6.60 1.81 27.24
C ASN A 56 6.50 3.34 27.18
N ILE A 57 5.31 3.91 26.98
CA ILE A 57 5.09 5.38 27.00
C ILE A 57 5.67 6.05 28.25
N PRO A 58 5.53 5.53 29.48
CA PRO A 58 6.13 6.15 30.66
C PRO A 58 7.66 6.26 30.57
N TYR A 59 8.31 5.21 30.04
CA TYR A 59 9.76 5.20 29.84
C TYR A 59 10.19 6.19 28.75
N PHE A 60 9.48 6.23 27.63
CA PHE A 60 9.74 7.21 26.57
C PHE A 60 9.47 8.65 27.03
N THR A 61 8.50 8.85 27.92
CA THR A 61 8.23 10.15 28.55
C THR A 61 9.38 10.56 29.45
N PHE A 62 9.90 9.65 30.28
CA PHE A 62 11.06 9.88 31.13
C PHE A 62 12.29 10.33 30.32
N LEU A 63 12.56 9.68 29.18
CA LEU A 63 13.66 10.06 28.27
C LEU A 63 13.34 11.31 27.43
N GLY A 64 12.06 11.57 27.16
CA GLY A 64 11.59 12.62 26.27
C GLY A 64 11.41 13.98 26.93
N ILE A 65 11.32 14.07 28.27
CA ILE A 65 11.16 15.35 28.98
C ILE A 65 12.28 16.36 28.63
N PRO A 66 13.58 16.00 28.67
CA PRO A 66 14.65 16.92 28.26
C PRO A 66 14.51 17.37 26.79
N VAL A 67 14.08 16.47 25.91
CA VAL A 67 13.86 16.75 24.47
C VAL A 67 12.74 17.77 24.26
N GLY A 68 11.60 17.55 24.92
CA GLY A 68 10.46 18.47 24.88
C GLY A 68 10.83 19.85 25.41
N VAL A 69 11.60 19.91 26.51
CA VAL A 69 12.06 21.20 27.08
C VAL A 69 12.97 21.93 26.11
N LEU A 70 13.92 21.23 25.48
CA LEU A 70 14.82 21.83 24.49
C LEU A 70 14.07 22.37 23.28
N PHE A 71 13.14 21.58 22.76
CA PHE A 71 12.29 21.98 21.64
C PHE A 71 11.48 23.23 22.00
N ALA A 72 10.92 23.27 23.21
CA ALA A 72 10.17 24.42 23.68
C ALA A 72 11.02 25.68 23.80
N ILE A 73 12.27 25.56 24.24
CA ILE A 73 13.23 26.68 24.29
C ILE A 73 13.45 27.22 22.87
N PHE A 74 13.91 26.38 21.95
CA PHE A 74 14.24 26.84 20.61
C PHE A 74 13.03 27.36 19.84
N TRP A 75 11.85 26.76 20.05
CA TRP A 75 10.63 27.21 19.41
C TRP A 75 10.20 28.58 19.94
N VAL A 76 10.09 28.74 21.26
CA VAL A 76 9.63 30.01 21.86
C VAL A 76 10.61 31.13 21.58
N ILE A 77 11.92 30.89 21.68
CA ILE A 77 12.92 31.91 21.39
C ILE A 77 12.91 32.30 19.91
N SER A 78 12.76 31.34 18.98
CA SER A 78 12.62 31.62 17.55
C SER A 78 11.35 32.43 17.23
N ASP A 79 10.24 32.11 17.88
CA ASP A 79 8.98 32.84 17.77
C ASP A 79 9.10 34.28 18.31
N MET A 80 9.80 34.47 19.43
CA MET A 80 10.06 35.79 20.01
C MET A 80 11.07 36.62 19.20
N TYR A 81 12.04 35.98 18.51
CA TYR A 81 12.93 36.68 17.57
C TYR A 81 12.19 37.11 16.30
N SER A 82 11.40 36.21 15.70
CA SER A 82 10.61 36.51 14.49
C SER A 82 9.55 37.58 14.73
N SER A 83 8.89 37.55 15.89
CA SER A 83 7.91 38.57 16.32
C SER A 83 8.57 39.85 16.87
N ARG A 84 9.91 39.94 16.86
CA ARG A 84 10.71 41.06 17.39
C ARG A 84 10.48 41.37 18.88
N GLU A 85 9.91 40.44 19.64
CA GLU A 85 9.66 40.57 21.08
C GLU A 85 10.98 40.65 21.86
N ILE A 86 12.00 39.89 21.46
CA ILE A 86 13.33 39.97 22.11
C ILE A 86 13.96 41.35 21.91
N THR A 87 13.86 41.93 20.71
CA THR A 87 14.33 43.29 20.44
C THR A 87 13.57 44.31 21.29
N ALA A 88 12.24 44.16 21.41
CA ALA A 88 11.44 45.02 22.27
C ALA A 88 11.86 44.93 23.75
N LEU A 89 12.15 43.73 24.27
CA LEU A 89 12.65 43.53 25.64
C LEU A 89 14.00 44.23 25.86
N LEU A 90 14.93 44.10 24.92
CA LEU A 90 16.25 44.73 24.99
C LEU A 90 16.18 46.27 24.98
N VAL A 91 15.31 46.85 24.14
CA VAL A 91 15.08 48.31 24.07
C VAL A 91 14.49 48.86 25.38
N HIS A 92 13.73 48.05 26.12
CA HIS A 92 13.24 48.39 27.46
C HIS A 92 14.26 48.13 28.59
N GLY A 93 15.53 47.85 28.25
CA GLY A 93 16.60 47.61 29.22
C GLY A 93 16.51 46.25 29.95
N ILE A 94 15.70 45.31 29.44
CA ILE A 94 15.58 43.97 30.01
C ILE A 94 16.64 43.07 29.35
N SER A 95 17.68 42.69 30.09
CA SER A 95 18.70 41.72 29.60
C SER A 95 18.04 40.40 29.17
N ALA A 96 18.50 39.86 28.03
CA ALA A 96 18.06 38.57 27.49
C ALA A 96 18.32 37.40 28.45
N LYS A 97 19.32 37.52 29.33
CA LYS A 97 19.61 36.53 30.40
C LYS A 97 18.40 36.29 31.32
N ARG A 98 17.50 37.26 31.45
CA ARG A 98 16.28 37.13 32.27
C ARG A 98 15.27 36.13 31.69
N LEU A 99 15.41 35.72 30.43
CA LEU A 99 14.62 34.64 29.83
C LEU A 99 15.02 33.26 30.37
N VAL A 100 16.14 33.12 31.09
CA VAL A 100 16.58 31.85 31.70
C VAL A 100 15.70 31.41 32.85
N THR A 101 15.28 32.37 33.67
CA THR A 101 14.47 32.10 34.87
C THR A 101 13.19 31.29 34.61
N PRO A 102 12.31 31.63 33.64
CA PRO A 102 11.10 30.83 33.37
C PRO A 102 11.39 29.39 32.95
N PHE A 103 12.43 29.16 32.14
CA PHE A 103 12.78 27.81 31.69
C PHE A 103 13.45 26.98 32.79
N VAL A 104 14.23 27.59 33.67
CA VAL A 104 14.79 26.91 34.85
C VAL A 104 13.68 26.50 35.83
N ILE A 105 12.70 27.38 36.08
CA ILE A 105 11.54 27.01 36.92
C ILE A 105 10.79 25.83 36.28
N LEU A 106 10.57 25.89 34.97
CA LEU A 106 9.89 24.81 34.23
C LEU A 106 10.68 23.49 34.30
N SER A 107 12.00 23.51 34.12
CA SER A 107 12.82 22.29 34.14
C SER A 107 12.99 21.68 35.52
N VAL A 108 12.99 22.49 36.60
CA VAL A 108 12.96 21.95 37.97
C VAL A 108 11.66 21.22 38.25
N ILE A 109 10.52 21.79 37.84
CA ILE A 109 9.20 21.14 38.00
C ILE A 109 9.14 19.84 37.18
N LEU A 110 9.55 19.90 35.91
CA LEU A 110 9.54 18.73 35.02
C LEU A 110 10.59 17.68 35.42
N GLY A 111 11.73 18.09 35.96
CA GLY A 111 12.76 17.19 36.47
C GLY A 111 12.31 16.43 37.72
N PHE A 112 11.60 17.11 38.63
CA PHE A 112 10.96 16.46 39.76
C PHE A 112 9.89 15.45 39.32
N PHE A 113 9.06 15.83 38.33
CA PHE A 113 8.10 14.92 37.73
C PHE A 113 8.77 13.73 37.03
N SER A 114 9.88 13.96 36.32
CA SER A 114 10.69 12.92 35.68
C SER A 114 11.25 11.93 36.70
N TRP A 115 11.75 12.42 37.84
CA TRP A 115 12.23 11.57 38.93
C TRP A 115 11.11 10.68 39.49
N LEU A 116 9.91 11.24 39.75
CA LEU A 116 8.74 10.47 40.18
C LEU A 116 8.33 9.40 39.16
N LEU A 117 8.32 9.74 37.87
CA LEU A 117 8.05 8.78 36.80
C LEU A 117 9.09 7.67 36.78
N GLY A 118 10.38 8.03 36.81
CA GLY A 118 11.51 7.10 36.70
C GLY A 118 11.64 6.13 37.86
N ASP A 119 11.18 6.51 39.06
CA ASP A 119 11.30 5.66 40.25
C ASP A 119 10.06 4.79 40.54
N TYR A 120 8.86 5.29 40.23
CA TYR A 120 7.60 4.59 40.58
C TYR A 120 6.85 4.02 39.37
N VAL A 121 6.69 4.81 38.30
CA VAL A 121 5.81 4.44 37.17
C VAL A 121 6.55 3.62 36.13
N VAL A 122 7.76 4.02 35.77
CA VAL A 122 8.59 3.39 34.74
C VAL A 122 8.94 1.94 35.10
N PRO A 123 9.41 1.59 36.32
CA PRO A 123 9.75 0.20 36.64
C PRO A 123 8.54 -0.74 36.55
N MET A 124 7.38 -0.29 37.03
CA MET A 124 6.13 -1.04 36.98
C MET A 124 5.64 -1.27 35.55
N ALA A 125 5.76 -0.24 34.69
CA ALA A 125 5.33 -0.33 33.30
C ALA A 125 6.29 -1.17 32.44
N ASN A 126 7.60 -1.04 32.67
CA ASN A 126 8.64 -1.84 32.00
C ASN A 126 8.52 -3.33 32.34
N TYR A 127 8.20 -3.67 33.59
CA TYR A 127 7.96 -5.06 33.98
C TYR A 127 6.80 -5.68 33.17
N LYS A 128 5.66 -4.98 33.06
CA LYS A 128 4.51 -5.43 32.25
C LYS A 128 4.84 -5.48 30.75
N SER A 129 5.58 -4.50 30.24
CA SER A 129 6.08 -4.48 28.85
C SER A 129 6.92 -5.73 28.55
N THR A 130 7.83 -6.09 29.45
CA THR A 130 8.70 -7.26 29.32
C THR A 130 7.90 -8.57 29.35
N GLN A 131 6.86 -8.65 30.18
CA GLN A 131 5.93 -9.80 30.17
C GLN A 131 5.22 -9.93 28.82
N ILE A 132 4.68 -8.84 28.27
CA ILE A 132 4.01 -8.84 26.96
C ILE A 132 4.99 -9.22 25.84
N LEU A 133 6.22 -8.69 25.87
CA LEU A 133 7.27 -8.98 24.90
C LEU A 133 7.58 -10.48 24.85
N ASN A 134 7.82 -11.09 26.01
CA ASN A 134 8.19 -12.50 26.08
C ASN A 134 7.01 -13.43 25.75
N GLN A 135 5.81 -13.12 26.24
CA GLN A 135 4.62 -13.96 26.08
C GLN A 135 4.04 -13.92 24.67
N TYR A 136 3.98 -12.74 24.04
CA TYR A 136 3.26 -12.55 22.78
C TYR A 136 4.17 -12.28 21.57
N ILE A 137 5.29 -11.58 21.75
CA ILE A 137 6.17 -11.19 20.64
C ILE A 137 7.25 -12.23 20.40
N PHE A 138 7.93 -12.73 21.43
CA PHE A 138 8.95 -13.77 21.28
C PHE A 138 8.41 -15.20 21.35
N GLN A 139 7.22 -15.43 21.92
CA GLN A 139 6.56 -16.74 22.06
C GLN A 139 7.46 -17.82 22.71
N THR A 140 8.37 -17.40 23.59
CA THR A 140 9.23 -18.31 24.34
C THR A 140 8.56 -18.72 25.65
N PRO A 141 8.61 -20.01 26.08
CA PRO A 141 8.19 -20.39 27.43
C PRO A 141 8.96 -19.57 28.47
N GLU A 142 8.27 -19.24 29.56
CA GLU A 142 8.63 -18.18 30.52
C GLU A 142 10.12 -18.13 30.90
N SER A 143 10.65 -16.90 30.92
CA SER A 143 11.99 -16.47 31.37
C SER A 143 13.18 -16.69 30.40
N VAL A 144 13.60 -15.59 29.76
CA VAL A 144 14.98 -15.45 29.29
C VAL A 144 15.86 -15.23 30.52
N ILE A 145 16.27 -16.33 31.16
CA ILE A 145 17.23 -16.32 32.27
C ILE A 145 18.56 -15.83 31.69
N LYS A 146 19.04 -14.68 32.18
CA LYS A 146 20.38 -14.14 31.84
C LYS A 146 21.45 -14.82 32.70
N THR A 147 22.67 -14.86 32.18
CA THR A 147 23.89 -15.22 32.91
C THR A 147 24.10 -14.30 34.13
N ASN A 148 24.74 -14.79 35.19
CA ASN A 148 24.99 -14.11 36.48
C ASN A 148 23.72 -13.70 37.27
N MET A 149 22.83 -14.65 37.50
CA MET A 149 21.62 -14.45 38.29
C MET A 149 21.88 -14.78 39.77
N LEU A 150 21.65 -13.82 40.67
CA LEU A 150 21.57 -14.06 42.12
C LEU A 150 20.11 -13.89 42.57
N VAL A 151 19.60 -14.88 43.29
CA VAL A 151 18.24 -14.94 43.80
C VAL A 151 18.27 -15.24 45.29
N GLU A 152 17.50 -14.53 46.10
CA GLU A 152 17.26 -14.94 47.49
C GLU A 152 16.06 -15.91 47.48
N LEU A 153 16.28 -17.16 47.89
CA LEU A 153 15.26 -18.21 47.88
C LEU A 153 14.37 -18.12 49.13
N GLU A 154 15.02 -18.00 50.29
CA GLU A 154 14.41 -17.77 51.60
C GLU A 154 15.23 -16.69 52.31
N LYS A 155 14.71 -16.13 53.41
CA LYS A 155 15.44 -15.16 54.21
C LYS A 155 16.80 -15.74 54.59
N ASP A 156 17.88 -15.04 54.25
CA ASP A 156 19.27 -15.44 54.51
C ASP A 156 19.77 -16.66 53.69
N VAL A 157 19.07 -17.03 52.60
CA VAL A 157 19.46 -18.08 51.63
C VAL A 157 19.56 -17.52 50.21
N TYR A 158 20.77 -17.44 49.65
CA TYR A 158 21.03 -16.92 48.31
C TYR A 158 21.45 -18.04 47.34
N PHE A 159 20.92 -17.99 46.11
CA PHE A 159 21.20 -18.90 45.02
C PHE A 159 21.73 -18.13 43.82
N TYR A 160 22.97 -18.42 43.44
CA TYR A 160 23.68 -17.81 42.34
C TYR A 160 23.83 -18.81 41.18
N VAL A 161 23.56 -18.36 39.96
CA VAL A 161 23.76 -19.12 38.72
C VAL A 161 24.55 -18.26 37.74
N LYS A 162 25.72 -18.75 37.32
CA LYS A 162 26.55 -18.04 36.35
C LYS A 162 26.05 -18.22 34.92
N GLU A 163 25.74 -19.44 34.51
CA GLU A 163 25.32 -19.75 33.14
C GLU A 163 24.15 -20.73 33.09
N HIS A 164 23.27 -20.58 32.09
CA HIS A 164 22.10 -21.43 31.91
C HIS A 164 21.99 -21.88 30.44
N ASN A 165 21.94 -23.19 30.24
CA ASN A 165 21.74 -23.79 28.92
C ASN A 165 20.25 -24.08 28.67
N LYS A 166 19.63 -23.21 27.86
CA LYS A 166 18.19 -23.21 27.56
C LYS A 166 17.67 -24.47 26.86
N GLN A 167 18.50 -25.17 26.08
CA GLN A 167 18.05 -26.35 25.33
C GLN A 167 17.98 -27.61 26.20
N LYS A 168 18.80 -27.67 27.27
CA LYS A 168 18.91 -28.83 28.15
C LYS A 168 18.32 -28.62 29.54
N GLY A 169 17.99 -27.37 29.91
CA GLY A 169 17.49 -27.03 31.24
C GLY A 169 18.54 -27.21 32.34
N GLU A 170 19.81 -26.99 32.00
CA GLU A 170 20.96 -27.21 32.89
C GLU A 170 21.55 -25.87 33.33
N LEU A 171 21.83 -25.72 34.63
CA LEU A 171 22.50 -24.55 35.19
C LEU A 171 23.98 -24.89 35.45
N TYR A 172 24.88 -23.94 35.24
CA TYR A 172 26.31 -24.11 35.37
C TYR A 172 26.92 -23.09 36.34
N ASP A 173 27.96 -23.52 37.05
CA ASP A 173 28.66 -22.77 38.09
C ASP A 173 27.66 -22.13 39.08
N VAL A 174 27.00 -23.00 39.86
CA VAL A 174 25.95 -22.65 40.80
C VAL A 174 26.54 -22.53 42.21
N VAL A 175 26.13 -21.50 42.96
CA VAL A 175 26.50 -21.31 44.37
C VAL A 175 25.25 -21.09 45.20
N LEU A 176 25.04 -21.90 46.24
CA LEU A 176 24.02 -21.66 47.26
C LEU A 176 24.73 -21.19 48.52
N PHE A 177 24.38 -20.00 49.00
CA PHE A 177 24.81 -19.46 50.28
C PHE A 177 23.63 -19.52 51.25
N ARG A 178 23.82 -20.09 52.43
CA ARG A 178 22.83 -20.15 53.49
C ARG A 178 23.47 -19.68 54.78
N ASN A 179 22.89 -18.68 55.41
CA ASN A 179 23.32 -18.20 56.72
C ASN A 179 22.34 -18.73 57.78
N GLU A 180 22.79 -19.74 58.53
CA GLU A 180 22.08 -20.30 59.68
C GLU A 180 22.68 -19.70 60.96
N GLU A 181 21.90 -19.51 62.03
CA GLU A 181 22.38 -18.87 63.27
C GLU A 181 23.68 -19.51 63.78
N GLY A 182 24.80 -18.77 63.66
CA GLY A 182 26.15 -19.19 64.07
C GLY A 182 27.01 -19.87 63.00
N ASN A 183 26.46 -20.29 61.85
CA ASN A 183 27.23 -20.93 60.75
C ASN A 183 26.83 -20.43 59.35
N GLU A 184 27.82 -20.15 58.50
CA GLU A 184 27.63 -19.90 57.08
C GLU A 184 27.87 -21.19 56.28
N GLN A 185 26.86 -21.64 55.54
CA GLN A 185 26.94 -22.77 54.65
C GLN A 185 27.04 -22.30 53.19
N ILE A 186 28.08 -22.72 52.48
CA ILE A 186 28.34 -22.40 51.08
C ILE A 186 28.40 -23.70 50.28
N LEU A 187 27.43 -23.93 49.41
CA LEU A 187 27.48 -25.02 48.42
C LEU A 187 27.89 -24.46 47.08
N THR A 188 28.84 -25.09 46.41
CA THR A 188 29.23 -24.79 45.03
C THR A 188 29.02 -26.03 44.17
N ALA A 189 28.58 -25.89 42.92
CA ALA A 189 28.43 -27.01 42.01
C ALA A 189 28.74 -26.58 40.57
N LYS A 190 29.42 -27.46 39.83
CA LYS A 190 29.71 -27.19 38.41
C LYS A 190 28.45 -27.21 37.55
N LYS A 191 27.48 -28.05 37.91
CA LYS A 191 26.26 -28.25 37.12
C LYS A 191 25.05 -28.57 38.00
N VAL A 192 23.88 -28.08 37.64
CA VAL A 192 22.59 -28.47 38.23
C VAL A 192 21.67 -28.99 37.14
N ILE A 193 21.09 -30.17 37.38
CA ILE A 193 20.20 -30.87 36.44
C ILE A 193 18.83 -31.14 37.07
N LYS A 194 17.78 -31.04 36.27
CA LYS A 194 16.42 -31.39 36.69
C LYS A 194 16.17 -32.88 36.45
N LYS A 195 15.87 -33.65 37.51
CA LYS A 195 15.38 -35.04 37.41
C LYS A 195 13.91 -35.10 37.87
N LYS A 196 13.25 -36.26 37.71
CA LYS A 196 11.82 -36.43 38.07
C LYS A 196 11.51 -36.08 39.53
N ASP A 197 12.46 -36.27 40.44
CA ASP A 197 12.28 -36.10 41.89
C ASP A 197 12.82 -34.77 42.46
N GLY A 198 13.24 -33.82 41.60
CA GLY A 198 13.76 -32.51 42.00
C GLY A 198 15.02 -32.08 41.25
N TRP A 199 15.64 -30.99 41.71
CA TRP A 199 16.90 -30.48 41.16
C TRP A 199 18.10 -31.15 41.86
N PHE A 200 19.14 -31.48 41.10
CA PHE A 200 20.35 -32.14 41.60
C PHE A 200 21.59 -31.33 41.23
N LEU A 201 22.38 -30.97 42.25
CA LEU A 201 23.72 -30.42 42.12
C LEU A 201 24.68 -31.55 41.77
N VAL A 202 25.49 -31.38 40.73
CA VAL A 202 26.43 -32.37 40.20
C VAL A 202 27.84 -31.81 40.26
N ASP A 203 28.77 -32.62 40.76
CA ASP A 203 30.18 -32.31 40.96
C ASP A 203 30.38 -30.98 41.73
N GLY A 204 30.04 -31.00 43.02
CA GLY A 204 30.04 -29.83 43.88
C GLY A 204 30.73 -30.04 45.24
N SER A 205 30.95 -28.94 45.94
CA SER A 205 31.52 -28.90 47.29
C SER A 205 30.57 -28.18 48.24
N MET A 206 30.58 -28.58 49.50
CA MET A 206 29.86 -27.92 50.60
C MET A 206 30.88 -27.51 51.66
N TYR A 207 30.83 -26.23 52.02
CA TYR A 207 31.62 -25.62 53.07
C TYR A 207 30.68 -25.16 54.18
N VAL A 208 31.01 -25.44 55.44
CA VAL A 208 30.34 -24.84 56.60
C VAL A 208 31.38 -24.10 57.43
N VAL A 209 31.21 -22.81 57.59
CA VAL A 209 32.11 -21.91 58.32
C VAL A 209 31.42 -21.43 59.58
N GLU A 210 32.09 -21.53 60.73
CA GLU A 210 31.57 -21.01 61.99
C GLU A 210 31.84 -19.49 62.08
N ILE A 211 30.78 -18.70 62.30
CA ILE A 211 30.84 -17.23 62.16
C ILE A 211 31.69 -16.58 63.26
N GLU A 212 31.66 -17.12 64.47
CA GLU A 212 32.39 -16.55 65.62
C GLU A 212 33.89 -16.77 65.56
N THR A 213 34.32 -17.89 64.97
CA THR A 213 35.72 -18.33 65.00
C THR A 213 36.40 -18.23 63.63
N GLY A 214 35.62 -18.17 62.54
CA GLY A 214 36.11 -18.20 61.17
C GLY A 214 36.68 -19.56 60.75
N PHE A 215 36.56 -20.61 61.59
CA PHE A 215 37.05 -21.95 61.27
C PHE A 215 36.10 -22.67 60.31
N LEU A 216 36.69 -23.34 59.31
CA LEU A 216 35.98 -24.25 58.42
C LEU A 216 35.64 -25.53 59.18
N ARG A 217 34.35 -25.70 59.51
CA ARG A 217 33.83 -26.84 60.28
C ARG A 217 33.62 -28.08 59.40
N LEU A 218 33.29 -27.87 58.13
CA LEU A 218 33.00 -28.95 57.19
C LEU A 218 33.46 -28.58 55.79
N ASP A 219 34.18 -29.50 55.13
CA ASP A 219 34.53 -29.49 53.71
C ASP A 219 34.14 -30.86 53.14
N MET A 220 33.14 -30.88 52.28
CA MET A 220 32.63 -32.11 51.68
C MET A 220 32.50 -31.95 50.18
N GLN A 221 33.06 -32.89 49.42
CA GLN A 221 32.80 -33.01 47.99
C GLN A 221 31.72 -34.05 47.73
N PHE A 222 30.80 -33.74 46.83
CA PHE A 222 29.74 -34.65 46.41
C PHE A 222 29.70 -34.75 44.88
N LYS A 223 29.47 -35.97 44.40
CA LYS A 223 29.25 -36.22 42.96
C LYS A 223 27.85 -35.82 42.54
N GLU A 224 26.87 -36.09 43.40
CA GLU A 224 25.47 -35.71 43.18
C GLU A 224 24.80 -35.43 44.53
N MET A 225 24.12 -34.30 44.67
CA MET A 225 23.35 -33.92 45.85
C MET A 225 22.01 -33.33 45.43
N LYS A 226 20.92 -33.80 46.06
CA LYS A 226 19.58 -33.26 45.82
C LYS A 226 19.46 -31.88 46.47
N LEU A 227 18.88 -30.92 45.74
CA LEU A 227 18.59 -29.57 46.23
C LEU A 227 17.14 -29.54 46.76
N ASP A 228 16.99 -29.29 48.06
CA ASP A 228 15.68 -29.32 48.73
C ASP A 228 14.78 -28.11 48.43
N VAL A 229 15.27 -27.11 47.69
CA VAL A 229 14.58 -25.83 47.39
C VAL A 229 13.88 -25.83 46.02
N ALA A 230 13.49 -27.01 45.52
CA ALA A 230 13.18 -27.24 44.12
C ALA A 230 11.94 -26.50 43.57
N GLY A 231 10.92 -26.23 44.41
CA GLY A 231 9.67 -25.57 44.02
C GLY A 231 9.81 -24.04 43.85
N GLU A 232 10.59 -23.40 44.72
CA GLU A 232 10.78 -21.95 44.74
C GLU A 232 11.67 -21.47 43.59
N ILE A 233 12.65 -22.27 43.18
CA ILE A 233 13.51 -21.96 42.03
C ILE A 233 12.67 -21.78 40.76
N GLU A 234 11.65 -22.63 40.55
CA GLU A 234 10.85 -22.61 39.32
C GLU A 234 9.82 -21.45 39.27
N GLU A 235 9.36 -20.95 40.42
CA GLU A 235 8.53 -19.74 40.53
C GLU A 235 9.37 -18.46 40.42
N MET A 236 10.59 -18.47 40.97
CA MET A 236 11.48 -17.30 40.94
C MET A 236 12.17 -17.09 39.60
N LEU A 237 12.48 -18.17 38.86
CA LEU A 237 12.89 -18.05 37.46
C LEU A 237 11.83 -17.32 36.62
N ARG A 238 10.53 -17.49 36.94
CA ARG A 238 9.42 -16.79 36.26
C ARG A 238 9.24 -15.34 36.72
N ALA A 239 9.59 -15.02 37.97
CA ALA A 239 9.39 -13.69 38.58
C ALA A 239 10.58 -12.72 38.44
N TYR A 240 11.67 -13.11 37.78
CA TYR A 240 12.89 -12.29 37.71
C TYR A 240 12.68 -10.93 37.01
N LYS A 241 12.85 -9.84 37.77
CA LYS A 241 12.86 -8.45 37.29
C LYS A 241 14.24 -8.07 36.78
N THR A 242 14.31 -7.50 35.57
CA THR A 242 15.56 -6.91 35.05
C THR A 242 15.92 -5.67 35.87
N THR A 243 17.18 -5.22 35.83
CA THR A 243 17.65 -4.01 36.53
C THR A 243 16.83 -2.75 36.20
N ARG A 244 16.25 -2.67 34.99
CA ARG A 244 15.35 -1.60 34.53
C ARG A 244 13.91 -1.68 35.08
N ASP A 245 13.52 -2.85 35.59
CA ASP A 245 12.18 -3.15 36.12
C ASP A 245 12.12 -2.96 37.64
N LYS A 246 13.28 -2.69 38.27
CA LYS A 246 13.41 -2.47 39.72
C LYS A 246 13.27 -1.00 40.08
N THR A 247 12.73 -0.70 41.25
CA THR A 247 12.73 0.65 41.86
C THR A 247 14.12 1.01 42.40
N SER A 248 14.39 2.29 42.69
CA SER A 248 15.67 2.67 43.32
C SER A 248 15.88 2.02 44.69
N LYS A 249 14.80 1.71 45.42
CA LYS A 249 14.85 0.98 46.69
C LYS A 249 15.33 -0.46 46.46
N GLU A 250 14.66 -1.19 45.58
CA GLU A 250 15.01 -2.57 45.21
C GLU A 250 16.44 -2.65 44.64
N LEU A 251 16.89 -1.64 43.88
CA LEU A 251 18.26 -1.57 43.35
C LEU A 251 19.31 -1.37 44.45
N ARG A 252 19.03 -0.55 45.47
CA ARG A 252 19.95 -0.34 46.61
C ARG A 252 20.06 -1.59 47.48
N GLU A 253 18.93 -2.24 47.74
CA GLU A 253 18.91 -3.51 48.49
C GLU A 253 19.74 -4.58 47.76
N GLN A 254 19.52 -4.76 46.45
CA GLN A 254 20.31 -5.71 45.66
C GLN A 254 21.80 -5.36 45.60
N LEU A 255 22.14 -4.06 45.53
CA LEU A 255 23.51 -3.59 45.49
C LEU A 255 24.26 -3.90 46.79
N GLU A 256 23.63 -3.75 47.95
CA GLU A 256 24.23 -4.13 49.23
C GLU A 256 24.43 -5.65 49.33
N THR A 257 23.49 -6.46 48.84
CA THR A 257 23.66 -7.92 48.77
C THR A 257 24.81 -8.32 47.83
N TYR A 258 24.91 -7.72 46.64
CA TYR A 258 25.96 -8.04 45.67
C TYR A 258 27.35 -7.63 46.18
N LYS A 259 27.45 -6.53 46.92
CA LYS A 259 28.70 -6.13 47.61
C LYS A 259 29.14 -7.17 48.63
N LYS A 260 28.23 -7.66 49.48
CA LYS A 260 28.53 -8.69 50.48
C LYS A 260 29.03 -9.99 49.85
N LEU A 261 28.52 -10.33 48.66
CA LEU A 261 28.85 -11.55 47.93
C LEU A 261 30.04 -11.41 46.96
N GLY A 262 30.67 -10.23 46.89
CA GLY A 262 31.81 -9.99 45.98
C GLY A 262 31.45 -10.02 44.49
N ILE A 263 30.17 -9.86 44.13
CA ILE A 263 29.68 -9.86 42.76
C ILE A 263 29.87 -8.47 42.15
N ASN A 264 30.19 -8.39 40.85
CA ASN A 264 30.34 -7.11 40.17
C ASN A 264 29.06 -6.24 40.28
N THR A 265 29.18 -5.07 40.90
CA THR A 265 28.09 -4.12 41.15
C THR A 265 28.02 -2.97 40.15
N ALA A 266 28.93 -2.89 39.18
CA ALA A 266 29.07 -1.76 38.26
C ALA A 266 27.74 -1.46 37.53
N ASN A 267 27.07 -2.50 37.01
CA ASN A 267 25.80 -2.33 36.31
C ASN A 267 24.68 -1.77 37.21
N LEU A 268 24.62 -2.19 38.49
CA LEU A 268 23.64 -1.69 39.46
C LEU A 268 23.92 -0.22 39.82
N ILE A 269 25.20 0.13 40.00
CA ILE A 269 25.63 1.49 40.32
C ILE A 269 25.32 2.44 39.16
N VAL A 270 25.62 2.03 37.91
CA VAL A 270 25.31 2.82 36.71
C VAL A 270 23.80 3.03 36.60
N GLU A 271 22.98 1.98 36.70
CA GLU A 271 21.54 2.10 36.49
C GLU A 271 20.88 3.00 37.55
N LEU A 272 21.32 2.90 38.82
CA LEU A 272 20.84 3.76 39.89
C LEU A 272 21.20 5.23 39.65
N ASN A 273 22.47 5.52 39.34
CA ASN A 273 22.93 6.90 39.12
C ASN A 273 22.37 7.51 37.83
N GLN A 274 22.22 6.72 36.78
CA GLN A 274 21.67 7.17 35.50
C GLN A 274 20.23 7.68 35.64
N ARG A 275 19.42 7.13 36.55
CA ARG A 275 18.07 7.65 36.84
C ARG A 275 18.10 9.07 37.41
N TYR A 276 18.97 9.32 38.38
CA TYR A 276 19.14 10.64 38.97
C TYR A 276 19.75 11.62 37.97
N ALA A 277 20.74 11.18 37.20
CA ALA A 277 21.36 11.97 36.14
C ALA A 277 20.35 12.40 35.07
N ASN A 278 19.49 11.48 34.60
CA ASN A 278 18.47 11.77 33.60
C ASN A 278 17.37 12.70 34.14
N ALA A 279 16.98 12.58 35.40
CA ALA A 279 16.01 13.49 36.03
C ALA A 279 16.53 14.94 36.09
N LEU A 280 17.83 15.12 36.30
CA LEU A 280 18.48 16.43 36.22
C LEU A 280 18.76 16.90 34.79
N GLY A 281 18.63 16.02 33.80
CA GLY A 281 18.93 16.32 32.40
C GLY A 281 18.13 17.50 31.85
N ALA A 282 16.86 17.65 32.25
CA ALA A 282 16.04 18.80 31.82
C ALA A 282 16.65 20.15 32.25
N LEU A 283 17.26 20.22 33.43
CA LEU A 283 17.93 21.42 33.93
C LEU A 283 19.21 21.71 33.13
N VAL A 284 20.03 20.69 32.90
CA VAL A 284 21.27 20.78 32.13
C VAL A 284 20.98 21.25 30.70
N ILE A 285 19.93 20.72 30.09
CA ILE A 285 19.50 21.10 28.74
C ILE A 285 19.02 22.55 28.67
N VAL A 286 18.35 23.09 29.70
CA VAL A 286 18.01 24.53 29.75
C VAL A 286 19.27 25.39 29.75
N LEU A 287 20.30 25.00 30.52
CA LEU A 287 21.54 25.75 30.64
C LEU A 287 22.31 25.86 29.33
N ILE A 288 22.06 24.97 28.36
CA ILE A 288 22.72 24.98 27.05
C ILE A 288 21.80 25.51 25.98
N GLY A 289 20.61 24.93 25.88
CA GLY A 289 19.67 25.23 24.81
C GLY A 289 19.29 26.70 24.75
N LEU A 290 19.15 27.35 25.91
CA LEU A 290 18.72 28.72 25.96
C LEU A 290 19.84 29.73 25.62
N PRO A 291 21.06 29.65 26.19
CA PRO A 291 22.18 30.46 25.72
C PRO A 291 22.49 30.26 24.23
N VAL A 292 22.48 29.00 23.75
CA VAL A 292 22.63 28.69 22.32
C VAL A 292 21.55 29.43 21.53
N SER A 293 20.27 29.27 21.89
CA SER A 293 19.17 29.90 21.15
C SER A 293 19.24 31.43 21.14
N LEU A 294 19.68 32.06 22.22
CA LEU A 294 19.82 33.52 22.33
C LEU A 294 21.06 34.06 21.59
N LEU A 295 22.17 33.32 21.56
CA LEU A 295 23.40 33.75 20.89
C LEU A 295 23.26 33.72 19.37
N PHE A 296 22.58 32.70 18.82
CA PHE A 296 22.44 32.55 17.38
C PHE A 296 21.22 33.27 16.79
N GLY A 297 20.17 33.52 17.58
CA GLY A 297 19.04 34.35 17.16
C GLY A 297 18.27 33.80 15.96
N PHE A 298 18.02 32.49 15.91
CA PHE A 298 17.31 31.85 14.80
C PHE A 298 15.89 32.42 14.67
N THR A 299 15.49 32.83 13.46
CA THR A 299 14.15 33.38 13.16
C THR A 299 13.21 32.35 12.54
N SER A 300 13.75 31.23 12.03
CA SER A 300 12.96 30.16 11.44
C SER A 300 12.68 29.05 12.46
N ARG A 301 11.46 28.52 12.45
CA ARG A 301 11.03 27.40 13.30
C ARG A 301 11.68 26.08 12.92
N SER A 302 12.17 25.93 11.68
CA SER A 302 12.85 24.71 11.22
C SER A 302 14.21 24.52 11.89
N TRP A 303 14.94 25.61 12.13
CA TRP A 303 16.20 25.58 12.88
C TRP A 303 16.02 25.05 14.31
N SER A 304 14.86 25.33 14.91
CA SER A 304 14.50 24.82 16.23
C SER A 304 14.41 23.30 16.25
N VAL A 305 13.88 22.67 15.19
CA VAL A 305 13.80 21.20 15.07
C VAL A 305 15.20 20.59 14.92
N ILE A 306 16.00 21.12 13.99
CA ILE A 306 17.33 20.57 13.65
C ILE A 306 18.27 20.62 14.87
N LEU A 307 18.33 21.77 15.55
CA LEU A 307 19.21 21.95 16.72
C LEU A 307 18.74 21.15 17.93
N THR A 308 17.43 21.01 18.10
CA THR A 308 16.89 20.12 19.13
C THR A 308 17.37 18.70 18.88
N PHE A 309 17.21 18.18 17.66
CA PHE A 309 17.65 16.83 17.31
C PHE A 309 19.15 16.65 17.53
N LEU A 310 19.98 17.56 17.00
CA LEU A 310 21.44 17.48 17.11
C LEU A 310 21.92 17.47 18.57
N ILE A 311 21.44 18.41 19.39
CA ILE A 311 21.88 18.51 20.80
C ILE A 311 21.35 17.32 21.61
N VAL A 312 20.14 16.82 21.31
CA VAL A 312 19.58 15.63 21.98
C VAL A 312 20.38 14.39 21.64
N VAL A 313 20.75 14.17 20.38
CA VAL A 313 21.59 13.05 19.97
C VAL A 313 22.95 13.11 20.64
N LEU A 314 23.58 14.29 20.71
CA LEU A 314 24.86 14.45 21.41
C LEU A 314 24.74 14.20 22.92
N TYR A 315 23.72 14.75 23.57
CA TYR A 315 23.51 14.60 25.01
C TYR A 315 23.13 13.15 25.39
N GLN A 316 22.10 12.58 24.77
CA GLN A 316 21.66 11.21 25.08
C GLN A 316 22.64 10.15 24.55
N GLY A 317 23.26 10.38 23.39
CA GLY A 317 24.26 9.47 22.81
C GLY A 317 25.51 9.38 23.68
N SER A 318 26.05 10.52 24.14
CA SER A 318 27.19 10.51 25.08
C SER A 318 26.83 9.85 26.42
N GLY A 319 25.61 10.08 26.92
CA GLY A 319 25.12 9.40 28.12
C GLY A 319 25.02 7.88 27.97
N ALA A 320 24.52 7.40 26.83
CA ALA A 320 24.43 5.97 26.54
C ALA A 320 25.82 5.33 26.39
N TRP A 321 26.74 5.98 25.67
CA TRP A 321 28.09 5.48 25.45
C TRP A 321 28.90 5.40 26.74
N LEU A 322 28.94 6.48 27.52
CA LEU A 322 29.69 6.52 28.79
C LEU A 322 29.09 5.56 29.83
N SER A 323 27.76 5.48 29.93
CA SER A 323 27.11 4.50 30.82
C SER A 323 27.44 3.06 30.41
N GLY A 324 27.58 2.78 29.11
CA GLY A 324 28.06 1.48 28.61
C GLY A 324 29.48 1.17 29.08
N MET A 325 30.41 2.12 28.94
CA MET A 325 31.79 1.98 29.44
C MET A 325 31.84 1.76 30.96
N GLY A 326 30.97 2.45 31.72
CA GLY A 326 30.84 2.24 33.17
C GLY A 326 30.30 0.85 33.53
N LYS A 327 29.37 0.30 32.74
CA LYS A 327 28.83 -1.06 32.96
C LYS A 327 29.86 -2.16 32.74
N GLU A 328 30.75 -1.97 31.76
CA GLU A 328 31.86 -2.89 31.46
C GLU A 328 33.07 -2.69 32.39
N GLY A 329 33.02 -1.74 33.33
CA GLY A 329 34.11 -1.48 34.28
C GLY A 329 35.32 -0.76 33.68
N LEU A 330 35.21 -0.21 32.46
CA LEU A 330 36.27 0.58 31.81
C LEU A 330 36.45 1.98 32.44
N MET A 331 35.45 2.42 33.19
CA MET A 331 35.38 3.74 33.80
C MET A 331 34.65 3.64 35.13
N ASP A 332 34.95 4.53 36.08
CA ASP A 332 34.22 4.60 37.34
C ASP A 332 32.70 4.69 37.07
N PRO A 333 31.89 3.75 37.60
CA PRO A 333 30.44 3.69 37.33
C PRO A 333 29.66 4.95 37.69
N ILE A 334 30.09 5.68 38.73
CA ILE A 334 29.45 6.92 39.14
C ILE A 334 29.85 8.02 38.15
N LEU A 335 31.15 8.21 37.92
CA LEU A 335 31.65 9.23 37.01
C LEU A 335 31.10 9.07 35.60
N ALA A 336 31.00 7.83 35.09
CA ALA A 336 30.46 7.50 33.77
C ALA A 336 29.03 8.04 33.55
N THR A 337 28.19 8.00 34.58
CA THR A 337 26.80 8.48 34.49
C THR A 337 26.65 9.99 34.63
N TRP A 338 27.51 10.62 35.43
CA TRP A 338 27.42 12.06 35.73
C TRP A 338 28.24 12.92 34.78
N LEU A 339 29.26 12.37 34.10
CA LEU A 339 30.16 13.10 33.22
C LEU A 339 29.44 13.84 32.07
N PRO A 340 28.45 13.27 31.36
CA PRO A 340 27.68 14.03 30.36
C PRO A 340 27.04 15.28 30.97
N ASN A 341 26.38 15.14 32.12
CA ASN A 341 25.74 16.26 32.79
C ASN A 341 26.74 17.35 33.20
N ILE A 342 27.90 16.95 33.73
CA ILE A 342 28.95 17.89 34.17
C ILE A 342 29.49 18.68 32.97
N ILE A 343 29.82 18.00 31.87
CA ILE A 343 30.37 18.65 30.66
C ILE A 343 29.34 19.61 30.07
N PHE A 344 28.12 19.12 29.83
CA PHE A 344 27.06 19.91 29.21
C PHE A 344 26.66 21.09 30.11
N ALA A 345 26.53 20.90 31.44
CA ALA A 345 26.24 22.00 32.36
C ALA A 345 27.36 23.04 32.41
N SER A 346 28.63 22.62 32.39
CA SER A 346 29.78 23.53 32.41
C SER A 346 29.82 24.37 31.14
N VAL A 347 29.64 23.76 29.97
CA VAL A 347 29.56 24.46 28.68
C VAL A 347 28.39 25.44 28.67
N GLY A 348 27.21 24.99 29.09
CA GLY A 348 26.02 25.85 29.17
C GLY A 348 26.21 27.05 30.10
N PHE A 349 26.83 26.84 31.25
CA PHE A 349 27.12 27.91 32.20
C PHE A 349 28.10 28.94 31.64
N ILE A 350 29.17 28.49 30.98
CA ILE A 350 30.12 29.37 30.27
C ILE A 350 29.38 30.18 29.20
N MET A 351 28.55 29.53 28.37
CA MET A 351 27.77 30.21 27.34
C MET A 351 26.79 31.24 27.93
N TYR A 352 26.14 30.92 29.06
CA TYR A 352 25.25 31.83 29.76
C TYR A 352 25.96 33.12 30.21
N ILE A 353 27.18 33.02 30.76
CA ILE A 353 27.97 34.19 31.15
C ILE A 353 28.26 35.07 29.92
N LEU A 354 28.60 34.44 28.79
CA LEU A 354 29.02 35.11 27.57
C LEU A 354 27.92 35.89 26.84
N ILE A 355 26.62 35.60 27.06
CA ILE A 355 25.48 36.20 26.31
C ILE A 355 25.55 37.73 26.14
N ASP A 356 25.95 38.47 27.18
CA ASP A 356 25.98 39.95 27.17
C ASP A 356 27.38 40.53 26.91
N THR A 357 28.37 39.70 26.57
CA THR A 357 29.76 40.13 26.35
C THR A 357 30.06 40.29 24.86
N PRO A 358 30.98 41.19 24.45
CA PRO A 358 31.40 41.31 23.04
C PRO A 358 32.08 40.03 22.52
N ILE A 359 32.54 39.15 23.42
CA ILE A 359 33.10 37.83 23.10
C ILE A 359 32.03 36.91 22.51
N ALA A 360 30.74 37.12 22.83
CA ALA A 360 29.62 36.41 22.21
C ALA A 360 29.64 36.47 20.68
N TYR A 361 30.05 37.60 20.09
CA TYR A 361 30.16 37.75 18.65
C TYR A 361 31.23 36.82 18.07
N LYS A 362 32.41 36.77 18.69
CA LYS A 362 33.49 35.86 18.29
C LYS A 362 33.12 34.39 18.49
N VAL A 363 32.39 34.07 19.55
CA VAL A 363 31.90 32.70 19.82
C VAL A 363 30.81 32.30 18.83
N ARG A 364 29.87 33.21 18.50
CA ARG A 364 28.86 33.00 17.46
C ARG A 364 29.52 32.77 16.11
N GLU A 365 30.52 33.58 15.77
CA GLU A 365 31.30 33.45 14.54
C GLU A 365 32.05 32.10 14.52
N PHE A 366 32.79 31.78 15.59
CA PHE A 366 33.48 30.50 15.74
C PHE A 366 32.54 29.30 15.65
N LEU A 367 31.41 29.30 16.35
CA LEU A 367 30.46 28.19 16.33
C LEU A 367 29.66 28.13 15.03
N SER A 368 29.36 29.26 14.39
CA SER A 368 28.75 29.25 13.05
C SER A 368 29.71 28.69 12.01
N ARG A 369 31.01 29.02 12.12
CA ARG A 369 32.08 28.41 11.33
C ARG A 369 32.25 26.95 11.68
N LEU A 370 32.23 26.57 12.95
CA LEU A 370 32.30 25.19 13.42
C LEU A 370 31.10 24.40 12.94
N PHE A 371 29.90 24.96 12.95
CA PHE A 371 28.68 24.31 12.46
C PHE A 371 28.76 24.12 10.95
N VAL A 372 29.25 25.12 10.20
CA VAL A 372 29.54 24.99 8.78
C VAL A 372 30.65 23.96 8.56
N ILE A 373 31.70 23.92 9.38
CA ILE A 373 32.76 22.92 9.34
C ILE A 373 32.23 21.54 9.72
N ILE A 374 31.26 21.42 10.63
CA ILE A 374 30.64 20.15 11.04
C ILE A 374 29.65 19.67 9.97
N LEU A 375 28.92 20.57 9.31
CA LEU A 375 28.05 20.24 8.18
C LEU A 375 28.87 19.88 6.96
N ILE A 376 29.97 20.61 6.71
CA ILE A 376 30.97 20.28 5.72
C ILE A 376 31.66 18.99 6.12
N SER A 377 31.99 18.75 7.40
CA SER A 377 32.64 17.53 7.89
C SER A 377 31.69 16.34 7.97
N LEU A 378 30.39 16.53 8.12
CA LEU A 378 29.37 15.47 7.99
C LEU A 378 29.09 15.22 6.52
N ALA A 379 29.05 16.25 5.68
CA ALA A 379 29.06 16.12 4.23
C ALA A 379 30.39 15.58 3.68
N PHE A 380 31.49 15.68 4.44
CA PHE A 380 32.79 15.04 4.18
C PHE A 380 32.78 13.62 4.79
N ILE A 381 32.31 13.38 6.01
CA ILE A 381 32.21 12.00 6.56
C ILE A 381 31.26 11.14 5.71
N TYR A 382 30.22 11.74 5.12
CA TYR A 382 29.30 11.10 4.17
C TYR A 382 29.60 11.39 2.69
N GLY A 383 30.57 12.24 2.36
CA GLY A 383 30.87 12.65 0.96
C GLY A 383 32.35 12.78 0.61
N THR A 384 33.24 12.46 1.55
CA THR A 384 34.68 12.31 1.44
C THR A 384 35.08 11.17 2.38
N SER A 385 35.02 9.96 1.85
CA SER A 385 35.80 8.89 2.42
C SER A 385 37.29 9.17 2.19
N SER A 386 37.84 10.14 2.93
CA SER A 386 39.28 10.38 3.06
C SER A 386 39.61 11.69 3.80
N ILE A 387 40.28 11.59 4.97
CA ILE A 387 41.42 12.45 5.37
C ILE A 387 42.30 11.61 6.30
N GLY A 388 43.60 11.55 5.96
CA GLY A 388 44.64 10.69 6.51
C GLY A 388 44.86 10.70 8.02
N PHE A 389 44.79 9.50 8.61
CA PHE A 389 45.98 8.96 9.25
C PHE A 389 46.84 8.37 8.12
N SER A 390 48.18 8.38 8.19
CA SER A 390 48.94 7.51 7.28
C SER A 390 48.62 6.07 7.71
N ASN A 391 47.59 5.50 7.11
CA ASN A 391 47.15 4.16 7.42
C ASN A 391 48.27 3.21 7.00
N ALA A 392 48.73 2.41 7.95
CA ALA A 392 49.77 1.43 7.70
C ALA A 392 49.34 0.56 6.51
N VAL A 393 50.04 0.66 5.38
CA VAL A 393 49.80 -0.20 4.22
C VAL A 393 50.30 -1.59 4.60
N GLN A 394 49.37 -2.49 4.91
CA GLN A 394 49.69 -3.87 5.22
C GLN A 394 49.90 -4.62 3.91
N ALA A 395 51.13 -5.09 3.68
CA ALA A 395 51.51 -5.83 2.50
C ALA A 395 51.77 -7.30 2.84
N LYS A 396 51.19 -8.21 2.06
CA LYS A 396 51.51 -9.64 2.07
C LYS A 396 51.97 -10.02 0.66
N SER A 397 53.12 -10.67 0.55
CA SER A 397 53.62 -11.21 -0.73
C SER A 397 54.45 -12.45 -0.48
N THR A 398 54.67 -13.24 -1.52
CA THR A 398 55.57 -14.39 -1.49
C THR A 398 57.04 -13.94 -1.45
N GLU A 399 57.37 -12.89 -2.23
CA GLU A 399 58.70 -12.30 -2.29
C GLU A 399 58.62 -10.77 -2.16
N ALA A 400 59.63 -10.17 -1.53
CA ALA A 400 59.73 -8.73 -1.35
C ALA A 400 61.19 -8.27 -1.53
N TYR A 401 61.41 -7.30 -2.40
CA TYR A 401 62.68 -6.66 -2.67
C TYR A 401 62.65 -5.22 -2.17
N PHE A 402 63.58 -4.87 -1.29
CA PHE A 402 63.68 -3.54 -0.69
C PHE A 402 64.82 -2.75 -1.35
N SER A 403 64.51 -1.54 -1.80
CA SER A 403 65.45 -0.51 -2.27
C SER A 403 65.37 0.71 -1.34
N MET A 404 66.30 1.66 -1.46
CA MET A 404 66.32 2.87 -0.62
C MET A 404 65.00 3.66 -0.68
N ASP A 405 64.39 3.75 -1.86
CA ASP A 405 63.21 4.60 -2.10
C ASP A 405 61.99 3.80 -2.64
N SER A 406 62.10 2.47 -2.73
CA SER A 406 61.03 1.62 -3.26
C SER A 406 61.02 0.20 -2.71
N VAL A 407 59.84 -0.41 -2.67
CA VAL A 407 59.63 -1.81 -2.33
C VAL A 407 58.90 -2.49 -3.48
N VAL A 408 59.47 -3.57 -4.02
CA VAL A 408 58.85 -4.37 -5.07
C VAL A 408 58.42 -5.71 -4.49
N LEU A 409 57.13 -6.01 -4.60
CA LEU A 409 56.47 -7.21 -4.09
C LEU A 409 56.09 -8.11 -5.27
N LYS A 410 56.39 -9.41 -5.18
CA LYS A 410 56.05 -10.39 -6.23
C LYS A 410 55.43 -11.65 -5.63
N GLY A 411 54.49 -12.23 -6.37
CA GLY A 411 53.81 -13.49 -6.01
C GLY A 411 52.68 -13.26 -5.01
N GLU A 412 51.43 -13.48 -5.46
CA GLU A 412 50.18 -13.33 -4.69
C GLU A 412 50.17 -12.10 -3.77
N VAL A 413 50.45 -10.93 -4.35
CA VAL A 413 50.57 -9.70 -3.59
C VAL A 413 49.19 -9.24 -3.14
N SER A 414 49.02 -9.04 -1.83
CA SER A 414 47.84 -8.42 -1.24
C SER A 414 48.25 -7.20 -0.42
N LEU A 415 47.71 -6.04 -0.80
CA LEU A 415 47.96 -4.75 -0.17
C LEU A 415 46.65 -4.25 0.44
N ILE A 416 46.65 -3.90 1.72
CA ILE A 416 45.46 -3.45 2.45
C ILE A 416 45.80 -2.15 3.18
N TRP A 417 44.99 -1.11 2.94
CA TRP A 417 45.04 0.14 3.69
C TRP A 417 43.62 0.71 3.77
N ASP A 418 43.25 1.30 4.90
CA ASP A 418 41.90 1.85 5.09
C ASP A 418 40.79 0.84 4.78
N LYS A 419 39.95 1.18 3.79
CA LYS A 419 38.86 0.40 3.20
C LYS A 419 39.26 -0.28 1.89
N TYR A 420 40.49 -0.07 1.44
CA TYR A 420 41.01 -0.46 0.14
C TYR A 420 41.82 -1.75 0.24
N LYS A 421 41.61 -2.65 -0.73
CA LYS A 421 42.40 -3.86 -0.87
C LYS A 421 42.77 -4.08 -2.33
N ILE A 422 44.06 -4.22 -2.61
CA ILE A 422 44.56 -4.65 -3.92
C ILE A 422 45.05 -6.10 -3.81
N VAL A 423 44.66 -6.92 -4.78
CA VAL A 423 45.25 -8.25 -5.03
C VAL A 423 45.82 -8.24 -6.45
N CYS A 424 47.09 -8.58 -6.62
CA CYS A 424 47.79 -8.54 -7.91
C CYS A 424 48.98 -9.52 -7.96
N ASP A 425 49.55 -9.67 -9.15
CA ASP A 425 50.72 -10.54 -9.36
C ASP A 425 52.04 -9.86 -8.94
N GLU A 426 52.17 -8.55 -9.18
CA GLU A 426 53.34 -7.73 -8.83
C GLU A 426 52.91 -6.32 -8.38
N ALA A 427 53.59 -5.75 -7.37
CA ALA A 427 53.37 -4.36 -6.96
C ALA A 427 54.68 -3.64 -6.65
N SER A 428 54.75 -2.36 -7.01
CA SER A 428 55.86 -1.45 -6.73
C SER A 428 55.35 -0.30 -5.86
N VAL A 429 55.96 -0.11 -4.69
CA VAL A 429 55.58 0.89 -3.70
C VAL A 429 56.74 1.87 -3.55
N LYS A 430 56.54 3.15 -3.88
CA LYS A 430 57.54 4.21 -3.73
C LYS A 430 57.40 4.89 -2.38
N ILE A 431 58.49 4.93 -1.62
CA ILE A 431 58.54 5.48 -0.26
C ILE A 431 59.46 6.72 -0.29
N VAL A 432 58.99 7.83 0.27
CA VAL A 432 59.77 9.07 0.40
C VAL A 432 59.60 9.57 1.84
N ASP A 433 60.71 9.84 2.53
CA ASP A 433 60.74 10.29 3.94
C ASP A 433 59.96 9.37 4.92
N GLY A 434 59.97 8.05 4.65
CA GLY A 434 59.27 7.06 5.46
C GLY A 434 57.76 6.98 5.22
N VAL A 435 57.23 7.70 4.23
CA VAL A 435 55.81 7.70 3.85
C VAL A 435 55.63 7.09 2.46
N VAL A 436 54.63 6.23 2.29
CA VAL A 436 54.27 5.67 0.99
C VAL A 436 53.63 6.78 0.14
N LYS A 437 54.25 7.13 -0.99
CA LYS A 437 53.73 8.18 -1.88
C LYS A 437 52.96 7.64 -3.08
N VAL A 438 53.46 6.57 -3.70
CA VAL A 438 52.86 6.00 -4.91
C VAL A 438 52.89 4.48 -4.83
N LEU A 439 51.79 3.84 -5.20
CA LEU A 439 51.68 2.39 -5.36
C LEU A 439 51.26 2.08 -6.79
N GLU A 440 52.03 1.24 -7.46
CA GLU A 440 51.68 0.70 -8.76
C GLU A 440 51.52 -0.82 -8.65
N ALA A 441 50.39 -1.37 -9.06
CA ALA A 441 50.14 -2.81 -9.10
C ALA A 441 49.89 -3.27 -10.53
N PHE A 442 50.38 -4.46 -10.85
CA PHE A 442 50.46 -5.04 -12.18
C PHE A 442 50.06 -6.53 -12.14
N GLY A 443 49.37 -6.98 -13.19
CA GLY A 443 48.98 -8.38 -13.35
C GLY A 443 47.75 -8.74 -12.50
N ASN A 444 46.68 -9.14 -13.19
CA ASN A 444 45.37 -9.54 -12.62
C ASN A 444 44.92 -8.72 -11.41
N VAL A 445 44.97 -7.39 -11.54
CA VAL A 445 44.71 -6.47 -10.44
C VAL A 445 43.22 -6.51 -10.09
N LYS A 446 42.92 -6.89 -8.85
CA LYS A 446 41.60 -6.76 -8.24
C LYS A 446 41.68 -5.72 -7.14
N PHE A 447 41.11 -4.56 -7.40
CA PHE A 447 41.01 -3.47 -6.45
C PHE A 447 39.61 -3.46 -5.84
N TYR A 448 39.55 -3.63 -4.52
CA TYR A 448 38.34 -3.62 -3.72
C TYR A 448 38.24 -2.27 -3.01
N ASP A 449 37.13 -1.58 -3.22
CA ASP A 449 36.73 -0.37 -2.47
C ASP A 449 35.37 -0.65 -1.83
N GLN A 450 35.38 -1.02 -0.54
CA GLN A 450 34.18 -1.49 0.20
C GLN A 450 33.48 -2.67 -0.51
N ASP A 451 32.33 -2.40 -1.14
CA ASP A 451 31.50 -3.39 -1.86
C ASP A 451 31.80 -3.44 -3.37
N LYS A 452 32.69 -2.56 -3.86
CA LYS A 452 32.99 -2.39 -5.29
C LYS A 452 34.24 -3.18 -5.67
N LEU A 453 34.19 -3.85 -6.83
CA LEU A 453 35.31 -4.59 -7.40
C LEU A 453 35.70 -3.97 -8.74
N TYR A 454 36.93 -3.49 -8.83
CA TYR A 454 37.58 -3.07 -10.05
C TYR A 454 38.55 -4.16 -10.50
N ILE A 455 38.36 -4.67 -11.71
CA ILE A 455 39.26 -5.64 -12.32
C ILE A 455 40.06 -4.90 -13.40
N SER A 456 41.38 -4.90 -13.31
CA SER A 456 42.24 -4.19 -14.26
C SER A 456 43.58 -4.90 -14.52
N LYS A 457 44.31 -4.42 -15.54
CA LYS A 457 45.68 -4.91 -15.81
C LYS A 457 46.74 -4.15 -15.03
N LYS A 458 46.49 -2.87 -14.77
CA LYS A 458 47.37 -1.97 -14.02
C LYS A 458 46.53 -1.00 -13.20
N ILE A 459 46.98 -0.71 -11.99
CA ILE A 459 46.48 0.40 -11.18
C ILE A 459 47.67 1.20 -10.67
N ARG A 460 47.53 2.53 -10.67
CA ARG A 460 48.43 3.45 -9.98
C ARG A 460 47.63 4.24 -8.98
N TYR A 461 48.01 4.17 -7.71
CA TYR A 461 47.40 4.89 -6.61
C TYR A 461 48.41 5.88 -6.05
N GLU A 462 48.04 7.16 -5.99
CA GLU A 462 48.85 8.22 -5.42
C GLU A 462 48.27 8.63 -4.06
N PHE A 463 49.05 8.48 -2.99
CA PHE A 463 48.56 8.67 -1.62
C PHE A 463 48.44 10.14 -1.21
N GLU A 464 49.16 11.05 -1.86
CA GLU A 464 49.06 12.50 -1.58
C GLU A 464 47.80 13.12 -2.17
N THR A 465 47.39 12.67 -3.35
CA THR A 465 46.21 13.16 -4.07
C THR A 465 45.00 12.24 -3.91
N GLU A 466 45.20 11.07 -3.32
CA GLU A 466 44.24 9.96 -3.20
C GLU A 466 43.54 9.61 -4.53
N LYS A 467 44.27 9.78 -5.63
CA LYS A 467 43.83 9.48 -6.98
C LYS A 467 44.26 8.08 -7.37
N ALA A 468 43.30 7.33 -7.91
CA ALA A 468 43.55 6.04 -8.52
C ALA A 468 43.37 6.15 -10.03
N VAL A 469 44.41 5.82 -10.78
CA VAL A 469 44.36 5.65 -12.23
C VAL A 469 44.34 4.16 -12.52
N ILE A 470 43.21 3.67 -13.02
CA ILE A 470 42.99 2.25 -13.30
C ILE A 470 42.93 2.06 -14.82
N VAL A 471 43.85 1.27 -15.37
CA VAL A 471 43.99 1.11 -16.82
C VAL A 471 43.37 -0.21 -17.27
N ASN A 472 42.53 -0.15 -18.32
CA ASN A 472 41.72 -1.25 -18.86
C ASN A 472 40.87 -1.93 -17.78
N ALA A 473 39.95 -1.17 -17.21
CA ALA A 473 39.24 -1.56 -16.01
C ALA A 473 37.75 -1.83 -16.28
N LYS A 474 37.24 -2.89 -15.64
CA LYS A 474 35.80 -3.19 -15.53
C LYS A 474 35.33 -2.82 -14.13
N ALA A 475 34.34 -1.94 -14.05
CA ALA A 475 33.65 -1.56 -12.82
C ALA A 475 32.19 -2.05 -12.83
N VAL A 476 31.64 -2.38 -11.66
CA VAL A 476 30.25 -2.83 -11.48
C VAL A 476 29.54 -1.91 -10.50
N TYR A 477 28.47 -1.25 -10.94
CA TYR A 477 27.62 -0.40 -10.10
C TYR A 477 26.22 -1.00 -9.98
N ASN A 478 25.68 -1.10 -8.77
CA ASN A 478 24.33 -1.65 -8.57
C ASN A 478 23.29 -0.50 -8.53
N TYR A 479 22.37 -0.50 -9.48
CA TYR A 479 21.26 0.44 -9.63
C TYR A 479 19.97 -0.13 -9.01
N ASP A 480 19.22 0.65 -8.22
CA ASP A 480 17.91 0.21 -7.70
C ASP A 480 16.77 0.59 -8.65
N TYR A 481 16.17 -0.42 -9.29
CA TYR A 481 14.99 -0.25 -10.13
C TYR A 481 13.78 -0.95 -9.52
N LYS A 482 12.77 -0.16 -9.11
CA LYS A 482 11.51 -0.66 -8.53
C LYS A 482 11.73 -1.63 -7.35
N GLY A 483 12.76 -1.42 -6.54
CA GLY A 483 13.10 -2.26 -5.39
C GLY A 483 13.95 -3.49 -5.73
N LYS A 484 14.48 -3.59 -6.97
CA LYS A 484 15.39 -4.65 -7.42
C LYS A 484 16.74 -4.03 -7.80
N LYS A 485 17.82 -4.53 -7.19
CA LYS A 485 19.20 -4.15 -7.56
C LYS A 485 19.59 -4.78 -8.89
N VAL A 486 19.92 -3.96 -9.89
CA VAL A 486 20.35 -4.32 -11.24
C VAL A 486 21.80 -3.85 -11.43
N PRO A 487 22.76 -4.72 -11.81
CA PRO A 487 24.14 -4.31 -12.05
C PRO A 487 24.30 -3.58 -13.40
N ILE A 488 25.02 -2.47 -13.39
CA ILE A 488 25.51 -1.72 -14.54
C ILE A 488 27.02 -1.95 -14.60
N TYR A 489 27.47 -2.58 -15.69
CA TYR A 489 28.87 -2.80 -16.01
C TYR A 489 29.40 -1.62 -16.81
N VAL A 490 30.52 -1.07 -16.36
CA VAL A 490 31.21 0.03 -17.03
C VAL A 490 32.62 -0.39 -17.34
N TYR A 491 33.00 -0.27 -18.60
CA TYR A 491 34.34 -0.59 -19.08
C TYR A 491 34.98 0.68 -19.59
N GLY A 492 36.23 0.92 -19.22
CA GLY A 492 37.00 2.07 -19.69
C GLY A 492 38.44 1.70 -20.02
N SER A 493 39.02 2.37 -21.00
CA SER A 493 40.46 2.29 -21.26
C SER A 493 41.26 2.86 -20.10
N GLU A 494 40.72 3.91 -19.46
CA GLU A 494 41.28 4.59 -18.30
C GLU A 494 40.14 5.06 -17.40
N ILE A 495 40.19 4.65 -16.13
CA ILE A 495 39.31 5.12 -15.07
C ILE A 495 40.17 6.00 -14.16
N GLU A 496 39.90 7.29 -14.16
CA GLU A 496 40.39 8.22 -13.17
C GLU A 496 39.35 8.30 -12.05
N TYR A 497 39.73 7.84 -10.86
CA TYR A 497 38.89 7.95 -9.68
C TYR A 497 39.45 8.99 -8.73
N ASP A 498 38.62 9.97 -8.41
CA ASP A 498 38.91 11.04 -7.46
C ASP A 498 38.07 10.83 -6.20
N SER A 499 38.75 10.44 -5.12
CA SER A 499 38.13 10.09 -3.84
C SER A 499 37.58 11.30 -3.08
N GLU A 500 38.18 12.49 -3.25
CA GLU A 500 37.71 13.74 -2.64
C GLU A 500 36.34 14.16 -3.19
N THR A 501 36.13 13.96 -4.49
CA THR A 501 34.87 14.33 -5.16
C THR A 501 33.87 13.18 -5.25
N SER A 502 34.27 11.96 -4.83
CA SER A 502 33.51 10.72 -5.06
C SER A 502 33.03 10.63 -6.51
N SER A 503 33.92 10.97 -7.45
CA SER A 503 33.61 11.01 -8.87
C SER A 503 34.65 10.23 -9.68
N GLY A 504 34.15 9.43 -10.62
CA GLY A 504 34.98 8.68 -11.56
C GLY A 504 34.81 9.23 -12.95
N ILE A 505 35.91 9.56 -13.63
CA ILE A 505 35.92 9.86 -15.07
C ILE A 505 36.45 8.64 -15.80
N ILE A 506 35.66 8.16 -16.75
CA ILE A 506 35.97 6.94 -17.50
C ILE A 506 36.07 7.31 -18.97
N HIS A 507 37.30 7.26 -19.48
CA HIS A 507 37.62 7.60 -20.87
C HIS A 507 37.41 6.41 -21.81
N SER A 508 36.94 6.69 -23.03
CA SER A 508 36.68 5.73 -24.12
C SER A 508 36.01 4.46 -23.61
N SER A 509 34.79 4.65 -23.11
CA SER A 509 34.12 3.68 -22.27
C SER A 509 32.87 3.10 -22.91
N TYR A 510 32.42 1.98 -22.39
CA TYR A 510 31.09 1.48 -22.72
C TYR A 510 30.33 1.00 -21.48
N LEU A 511 29.02 1.22 -21.51
CA LEU A 511 28.08 0.90 -20.44
C LEU A 511 27.15 -0.23 -20.88
N THR A 512 26.86 -1.20 -20.02
CA THR A 512 25.89 -2.28 -20.29
C THR A 512 25.35 -2.89 -19.01
N THR A 513 24.10 -3.39 -18.97
CA THR A 513 23.65 -4.29 -17.88
C THR A 513 23.94 -5.76 -18.17
N CYS A 514 24.53 -6.05 -19.34
CA CYS A 514 24.86 -7.41 -19.74
C CYS A 514 26.11 -7.91 -19.00
N SER A 515 26.01 -9.04 -18.33
CA SER A 515 27.11 -9.64 -17.56
C SER A 515 28.18 -10.33 -18.41
N PHE A 516 27.86 -10.66 -19.67
CA PHE A 516 28.78 -11.29 -20.62
C PHE A 516 29.98 -10.40 -20.96
N GLU A 517 31.09 -11.05 -21.33
CA GLU A 517 32.33 -10.38 -21.73
C GLU A 517 32.17 -9.59 -23.04
N GLU A 518 31.45 -10.17 -24.00
CA GLU A 518 30.95 -9.47 -25.18
C GLU A 518 29.45 -9.17 -24.99
N PRO A 519 29.09 -7.94 -24.60
CA PRO A 519 27.70 -7.62 -24.32
C PRO A 519 26.91 -7.49 -25.63
N HIS A 520 25.72 -8.09 -25.66
CA HIS A 520 24.80 -8.00 -26.81
C HIS A 520 24.39 -6.55 -27.13
N TYR A 521 24.48 -5.65 -26.16
CA TYR A 521 24.28 -4.24 -26.34
C TYR A 521 25.20 -3.45 -25.42
N MET A 522 25.68 -2.30 -25.87
CA MET A 522 26.53 -1.41 -25.09
C MET A 522 26.31 0.04 -25.51
N ILE A 523 26.42 0.97 -24.57
CA ILE A 523 26.43 2.40 -24.84
C ILE A 523 27.89 2.84 -24.83
N PHE A 524 28.50 2.93 -26.01
CA PHE A 524 29.84 3.46 -26.17
C PHE A 524 29.82 4.96 -25.90
N SER A 525 30.82 5.53 -25.23
CA SER A 525 30.86 6.94 -24.85
C SER A 525 32.30 7.44 -24.85
N SER A 526 32.51 8.70 -25.27
CA SER A 526 33.87 9.27 -25.24
C SER A 526 34.35 9.47 -23.81
N GLN A 527 33.44 9.92 -22.94
CA GLN A 527 33.67 10.16 -21.52
C GLN A 527 32.42 9.78 -20.75
N VAL A 528 32.60 9.10 -19.62
CA VAL A 528 31.54 8.82 -18.66
C VAL A 528 31.96 9.38 -17.32
N TYR A 529 31.16 10.29 -16.79
CA TYR A 529 31.25 10.82 -15.44
C TYR A 529 30.33 10.00 -14.54
N VAL A 530 30.90 9.30 -13.59
CA VAL A 530 30.17 8.59 -12.55
C VAL A 530 30.23 9.44 -11.29
N MET A 531 29.09 10.04 -10.92
CA MET A 531 28.91 10.71 -9.64
C MET A 531 28.27 9.74 -8.66
N GLU A 532 28.99 9.38 -7.60
CA GLU A 532 28.54 8.35 -6.67
C GLU A 532 27.16 8.63 -6.07
N ASN A 533 26.32 7.58 -6.04
CA ASN A 533 24.95 7.58 -5.52
C ASN A 533 24.03 8.66 -6.10
N LYS A 534 24.38 9.23 -7.26
CA LYS A 534 23.62 10.30 -7.92
C LYS A 534 23.34 9.98 -9.38
N TYR A 535 24.34 10.14 -10.24
CA TYR A 535 24.17 10.09 -11.69
C TYR A 535 25.35 9.42 -12.39
N ILE A 536 25.06 8.70 -13.47
CA ILE A 536 26.03 8.36 -14.50
C ILE A 536 25.71 9.25 -15.70
N ILE A 537 26.66 10.11 -16.09
CA ILE A 537 26.56 11.02 -17.22
C ILE A 537 27.54 10.54 -18.27
N ALA A 538 27.06 10.26 -19.47
CA ALA A 538 27.88 9.82 -20.59
C ALA A 538 27.77 10.84 -21.72
N GLU A 539 28.92 11.29 -22.22
CA GLU A 539 29.02 12.28 -23.28
C GLU A 539 29.37 11.64 -24.62
N ASN A 540 28.80 12.19 -25.69
CA ASN A 540 28.98 11.74 -27.07
C ASN A 540 28.81 10.21 -27.20
N SER A 541 27.71 9.72 -26.65
CA SER A 541 27.44 8.30 -26.54
C SER A 541 26.80 7.73 -27.81
N PHE A 542 27.02 6.45 -28.09
CA PHE A 542 26.40 5.69 -29.16
C PHE A 542 25.83 4.41 -28.59
N LEU A 543 24.55 4.16 -28.83
CA LEU A 543 23.99 2.83 -28.57
C LEU A 543 24.45 1.88 -29.66
N VAL A 544 25.15 0.82 -29.26
CA VAL A 544 25.60 -0.27 -30.11
C VAL A 544 24.84 -1.53 -29.72
N ILE A 545 24.15 -2.15 -30.67
CA ILE A 545 23.48 -3.44 -30.47
C ILE A 545 24.12 -4.43 -31.44
N LEU A 546 24.59 -5.58 -30.93
CA LEU A 546 25.27 -6.63 -31.70
C LEU A 546 26.40 -6.08 -32.60
N GLY A 547 27.15 -5.09 -32.11
CA GLY A 547 28.26 -4.46 -32.83
C GLY A 547 27.86 -3.38 -33.84
N ILE A 548 26.57 -3.11 -34.02
CA ILE A 548 26.08 -2.08 -34.95
C ILE A 548 25.71 -0.81 -34.17
N PRO A 549 26.36 0.34 -34.44
CA PRO A 549 25.97 1.62 -33.85
C PRO A 549 24.66 2.10 -34.45
N ILE A 550 23.65 2.36 -33.61
CA ILE A 550 22.30 2.71 -34.06
C ILE A 550 22.06 4.21 -33.99
N PHE A 551 22.37 4.86 -32.86
CA PHE A 551 21.99 6.26 -32.65
C PHE A 551 23.02 7.03 -31.80
N PRO A 552 23.36 8.28 -32.19
CA PRO A 552 24.21 9.17 -31.41
C PRO A 552 23.42 9.93 -30.34
N TYR A 553 23.99 10.04 -29.15
CA TYR A 553 23.48 10.79 -28.01
C TYR A 553 24.53 11.83 -27.61
N PRO A 554 24.22 13.14 -27.66
CA PRO A 554 25.13 14.15 -27.18
C PRO A 554 25.42 14.00 -25.68
N LEU A 555 24.39 13.62 -24.93
CA LEU A 555 24.42 13.47 -23.47
C LEU A 555 23.42 12.39 -23.04
N TYR A 556 23.88 11.43 -22.25
CA TYR A 556 23.07 10.38 -21.64
C TYR A 556 23.21 10.48 -20.11
N ILE A 557 22.10 10.63 -19.39
CA ILE A 557 22.11 10.77 -17.93
C ILE A 557 21.18 9.72 -17.34
N THR A 558 21.70 8.86 -16.47
CA THR A 558 20.90 7.94 -15.68
C THR A 558 21.13 8.14 -14.20
N THR A 559 20.07 8.08 -13.39
CA THR A 559 20.16 8.09 -11.93
C THR A 559 20.60 6.73 -11.40
N LEU A 560 21.30 6.71 -10.27
CA LEU A 560 21.56 5.49 -9.50
C LEU A 560 20.44 5.18 -8.49
N GLU A 561 19.62 6.18 -8.16
CA GLU A 561 18.42 6.06 -7.33
C GLU A 561 17.28 6.94 -7.88
N GLY A 562 16.04 6.43 -7.94
CA GLY A 562 14.87 7.20 -8.33
C GLY A 562 14.61 7.29 -9.84
N VAL A 563 13.70 8.20 -10.25
CA VAL A 563 13.28 8.38 -11.64
C VAL A 563 14.35 9.16 -12.42
N PRO A 564 14.72 8.76 -13.66
CA PRO A 564 15.71 9.49 -14.44
C PRO A 564 15.26 10.93 -14.71
N PRO A 565 16.14 11.93 -14.53
CA PRO A 565 15.80 13.34 -14.64
C PRO A 565 15.60 13.80 -16.08
N TYR A 566 16.02 12.98 -17.04
CA TYR A 566 15.96 13.27 -18.46
C TYR A 566 15.62 11.98 -19.21
N ALA A 567 14.69 12.06 -20.15
CA ALA A 567 14.43 11.00 -21.10
C ALA A 567 14.26 11.60 -22.49
N PHE A 568 14.85 10.95 -23.48
CA PHE A 568 14.78 11.38 -24.87
C PHE A 568 14.00 10.37 -25.70
N SER A 569 13.07 10.88 -26.52
CA SER A 569 12.38 10.06 -27.51
C SER A 569 12.38 10.74 -28.87
N VAL A 570 12.62 9.92 -29.89
CA VAL A 570 12.51 10.35 -31.29
C VAL A 570 11.60 9.38 -31.99
N VAL A 571 10.58 9.93 -32.62
CA VAL A 571 9.72 9.19 -33.53
C VAL A 571 9.95 9.76 -34.92
N PHE A 572 10.59 8.95 -35.76
CA PHE A 572 10.65 9.21 -37.20
C PHE A 572 9.36 8.68 -37.81
N GLY A 573 8.75 9.42 -38.73
CA GLY A 573 7.51 9.08 -39.44
C GLY A 573 7.28 10.13 -40.54
N ASN A 574 6.02 10.38 -40.94
CA ASN A 574 5.70 11.46 -41.89
C ASN A 574 6.10 12.85 -41.39
N THR A 575 6.28 13.02 -40.08
CA THR A 575 6.89 14.20 -39.46
C THR A 575 7.95 13.73 -38.47
N ILE A 576 9.07 14.44 -38.39
CA ILE A 576 10.10 14.17 -37.37
C ILE A 576 9.57 14.76 -36.07
N SER A 577 9.23 13.90 -35.12
CA SER A 577 8.89 14.32 -33.77
C SER A 577 10.01 13.98 -32.79
N VAL A 578 10.54 15.02 -32.15
CA VAL A 578 11.54 14.90 -31.10
C VAL A 578 10.86 15.41 -29.84
N VAL A 579 10.84 14.59 -28.79
CA VAL A 579 10.31 14.98 -27.48
C VAL A 579 11.39 14.75 -26.42
N GLN A 580 11.73 15.82 -25.71
CA GLN A 580 12.60 15.83 -24.56
C GLN A 580 11.75 15.92 -23.30
N THR A 581 11.86 14.92 -22.43
CA THR A 581 11.19 14.89 -21.14
C THR A 581 12.18 15.23 -20.04
N PHE A 582 11.88 16.27 -19.26
CA PHE A 582 12.63 16.66 -18.07
C PHE A 582 11.81 16.35 -16.82
N ASN A 583 12.33 15.51 -15.93
CA ASN A 583 11.75 15.23 -14.62
C ASN A 583 12.61 15.91 -13.56
N PHE A 584 12.04 16.83 -12.80
CA PHE A 584 12.76 17.51 -11.73
C PHE A 584 11.83 17.80 -10.55
N ALA A 585 12.41 17.87 -9.36
CA ALA A 585 11.69 18.22 -8.15
C ALA A 585 11.92 19.70 -7.80
N VAL A 586 10.85 20.44 -7.54
CA VAL A 586 10.90 21.81 -7.01
C VAL A 586 10.20 21.83 -5.66
N ASN A 587 10.98 21.98 -4.59
CA ASN A 587 10.49 21.86 -3.21
C ASN A 587 9.76 20.51 -3.00
N ASP A 588 8.47 20.56 -2.66
CA ASP A 588 7.61 19.39 -2.45
C ASP A 588 6.84 18.98 -3.72
N TRP A 589 7.21 19.47 -4.91
CA TRP A 589 6.51 19.17 -6.17
C TRP A 589 7.42 18.39 -7.13
N SER A 590 6.92 17.25 -7.62
CA SER A 590 7.49 16.51 -8.74
C SER A 590 6.96 17.10 -10.04
N VAL A 591 7.83 17.64 -10.88
CA VAL A 591 7.49 18.28 -12.15
C VAL A 591 8.04 17.44 -13.31
N LYS A 592 7.18 17.12 -14.27
CA LYS A 592 7.51 16.54 -15.57
C LYS A 592 7.24 17.60 -16.64
N LEU A 593 8.23 17.91 -17.45
CA LEU A 593 8.17 18.88 -18.54
C LEU A 593 8.51 18.15 -19.83
N ASP A 594 7.55 18.03 -20.74
CA ASP A 594 7.79 17.52 -22.09
C ASP A 594 7.92 18.70 -23.06
N ILE A 595 9.04 18.78 -23.78
CA ILE A 595 9.29 19.78 -24.81
C ILE A 595 9.54 19.02 -26.10
N GLY A 596 8.67 19.19 -27.08
CA GLY A 596 8.88 18.58 -28.38
C GLY A 596 8.50 19.46 -29.56
N THR A 597 8.82 18.96 -30.75
CA THR A 597 8.43 19.60 -32.02
C THR A 597 6.91 19.61 -32.23
N THR A 598 6.17 18.81 -31.47
CA THR A 598 4.71 18.72 -31.49
C THR A 598 4.03 19.65 -30.46
N GLY A 599 4.77 20.25 -29.52
CA GLY A 599 4.25 21.14 -28.47
C GLY A 599 4.92 20.91 -27.11
N LYS A 600 4.54 21.72 -26.11
CA LYS A 600 5.03 21.62 -24.73
C LYS A 600 3.94 21.14 -23.78
N SER A 601 4.29 20.29 -22.82
CA SER A 601 3.41 19.93 -21.71
C SER A 601 4.15 19.97 -20.39
N VAL A 602 3.43 20.29 -19.31
CA VAL A 602 3.94 20.35 -17.94
C VAL A 602 2.96 19.63 -17.04
N GLU A 603 3.44 18.69 -16.25
CA GLU A 603 2.69 18.01 -15.20
C GLU A 603 3.44 18.17 -13.88
N ALA A 604 2.81 18.82 -12.89
CA ALA A 604 3.36 18.99 -11.56
C ALA A 604 2.46 18.33 -10.51
N ILE A 605 3.03 17.46 -9.68
CA ILE A 605 2.32 16.71 -8.64
C ILE A 605 3.02 16.90 -7.30
N ASP A 606 2.26 17.20 -6.24
CA ASP A 606 2.76 17.27 -4.87
C ASP A 606 3.26 15.89 -4.40
N SER A 607 4.54 15.81 -4.06
CA SER A 607 5.26 14.57 -3.73
C SER A 607 4.89 13.99 -2.36
N LYS A 608 4.33 14.77 -1.43
CA LYS A 608 3.99 14.34 -0.06
C LYS A 608 2.58 13.78 0.07
N GLN A 609 1.61 14.36 -0.63
CA GLN A 609 0.20 13.94 -0.53
C GLN A 609 -0.35 13.33 -1.82
N LYS A 610 0.31 13.54 -2.98
CA LYS A 610 -0.18 13.16 -4.33
C LYS A 610 -1.57 13.67 -4.69
N THR A 611 -2.09 14.63 -3.92
CA THR A 611 -3.46 15.15 -4.03
C THR A 611 -3.53 16.48 -4.77
N ASN A 612 -2.42 17.24 -4.79
CA ASN A 612 -2.34 18.50 -5.51
C ASN A 612 -1.67 18.23 -6.86
N LYS A 613 -2.31 18.66 -7.95
CA LYS A 613 -1.84 18.42 -9.31
C LYS A 613 -2.08 19.66 -10.17
N MET A 614 -1.11 19.96 -11.04
CA MET A 614 -1.22 20.93 -12.11
C MET A 614 -0.85 20.26 -13.43
N ILE A 615 -1.66 20.44 -14.47
CA ILE A 615 -1.33 19.99 -15.83
C ILE A 615 -1.52 21.14 -16.80
N TYR A 616 -0.57 21.29 -17.70
CA TYR A 616 -0.62 22.13 -18.88
C TYR A 616 -0.24 21.28 -20.09
N ASP A 617 -1.05 21.31 -21.15
CA ASP A 617 -0.76 20.63 -22.42
C ASP A 617 -1.07 21.58 -23.57
N GLU A 618 -0.03 22.13 -24.21
CA GLU A 618 -0.11 23.07 -25.34
C GLU A 618 -0.77 22.42 -26.56
N THR A 619 -0.65 21.11 -26.73
CA THR A 619 -1.23 20.41 -27.89
C THR A 619 -2.74 20.25 -27.80
N LYS A 620 -3.28 20.32 -26.57
CA LYS A 620 -4.70 20.12 -26.27
C LYS A 620 -5.40 21.38 -25.79
N ASP A 621 -4.71 22.52 -25.74
CA ASP A 621 -5.20 23.78 -25.14
C ASP A 621 -5.82 23.57 -23.74
N TYR A 622 -5.16 22.74 -22.93
CA TYR A 622 -5.73 22.17 -21.71
C TYR A 622 -4.95 22.59 -20.46
N ILE A 623 -5.67 23.10 -19.46
CA ILE A 623 -5.11 23.43 -18.14
C ILE A 623 -5.98 22.84 -17.03
N GLU A 624 -5.35 22.09 -16.11
CA GLU A 624 -5.99 21.45 -14.96
C GLU A 624 -5.28 21.87 -13.67
N PHE A 625 -6.06 22.28 -12.66
CA PHE A 625 -5.59 22.54 -11.30
C PHE A 625 -6.43 21.79 -10.27
N SER A 626 -5.78 21.02 -9.40
CA SER A 626 -6.40 20.26 -8.30
C SER A 626 -5.70 20.56 -6.97
N LEU A 627 -6.46 20.89 -5.91
CA LEU A 627 -5.94 21.31 -4.58
C LEU A 627 -6.68 20.61 -3.41
N SER A 628 -5.94 20.28 -2.33
CA SER A 628 -6.38 19.54 -1.12
C SER A 628 -5.83 20.17 0.18
N PRO A 629 -6.53 20.09 1.34
CA PRO A 629 -7.92 19.71 1.57
C PRO A 629 -8.80 20.90 2.02
N PHE A 630 -10.02 21.00 1.49
CA PHE A 630 -11.06 21.83 2.10
C PHE A 630 -11.77 21.03 3.21
N THR A 631 -11.77 21.52 4.45
CA THR A 631 -12.47 20.89 5.58
C THR A 631 -13.56 21.80 6.16
N TYR A 632 -14.84 21.40 6.04
CA TYR A 632 -15.97 22.08 6.68
C TYR A 632 -16.55 21.22 7.81
N LYS A 633 -16.76 21.82 8.99
CA LYS A 633 -17.29 21.13 10.18
C LYS A 633 -18.50 21.85 10.74
N TYR A 634 -19.59 21.10 10.95
CA TYR A 634 -20.81 21.60 11.56
C TYR A 634 -21.39 20.53 12.51
N SER A 635 -21.76 20.93 13.74
CA SER A 635 -22.42 20.02 14.68
C SER A 635 -23.56 20.71 15.40
N LYS A 636 -24.73 20.08 15.44
CA LYS A 636 -25.88 20.54 16.23
C LYS A 636 -26.71 19.34 16.70
N GLY A 637 -26.82 19.16 18.02
CA GLY A 637 -27.48 18.00 18.63
C GLY A 637 -26.66 16.71 18.48
N THR A 638 -27.32 15.57 18.25
CA THR A 638 -26.68 14.26 18.01
C THR A 638 -26.10 14.10 16.60
N ILE A 639 -26.07 15.19 15.81
CA ILE A 639 -25.68 15.17 14.40
C ILE A 639 -24.38 15.96 14.23
N TYR A 640 -23.34 15.27 13.76
CA TYR A 640 -22.01 15.81 13.47
C TYR A 640 -21.67 15.61 11.99
N TYR A 641 -21.27 16.68 11.31
CA TYR A 641 -20.82 16.66 9.92
C TYR A 641 -19.38 17.17 9.82
N LYS A 642 -18.52 16.40 9.16
CA LYS A 642 -17.20 16.83 8.68
C LYS A 642 -17.09 16.47 7.21
N LEU A 643 -16.85 17.47 6.36
CA LEU A 643 -16.65 17.32 4.91
C LEU A 643 -15.18 17.58 4.61
N ASP A 644 -14.48 16.57 4.08
CA ASP A 644 -13.10 16.67 3.56
C ASP A 644 -13.13 16.36 2.05
N GLY A 645 -12.64 17.27 1.20
CA GLY A 645 -12.69 17.08 -0.26
C GLY A 645 -11.64 17.87 -1.04
N GLN A 646 -11.35 17.42 -2.26
CA GLN A 646 -10.51 18.08 -3.24
C GLN A 646 -11.35 19.00 -4.11
N VAL A 647 -10.87 20.23 -4.31
CA VAL A 647 -11.47 21.17 -5.27
C VAL A 647 -10.64 21.12 -6.54
N TYR A 648 -11.29 20.94 -7.69
CA TYR A 648 -10.65 20.98 -9.01
C TYR A 648 -11.28 22.05 -9.90
N ILE A 649 -10.44 22.66 -10.73
CA ILE A 649 -10.81 23.65 -11.74
C ILE A 649 -10.21 23.18 -13.06
N GLU A 650 -11.09 22.96 -14.05
CA GLU A 650 -10.74 22.62 -15.42
C GLU A 650 -11.25 23.72 -16.35
N GLY A 651 -10.44 24.16 -17.31
CA GLY A 651 -10.88 25.15 -18.29
C GLY A 651 -10.12 25.09 -19.62
N ASN A 652 -10.84 25.38 -20.70
CA ASN A 652 -10.28 25.61 -22.03
C ASN A 652 -10.26 27.12 -22.30
N TYR A 653 -9.07 27.71 -22.34
CA TYR A 653 -8.88 29.18 -22.32
C TYR A 653 -8.51 29.79 -23.68
N PHE A 654 -8.18 28.98 -24.68
CA PHE A 654 -7.61 29.49 -25.94
C PHE A 654 -8.50 29.22 -27.17
N ASN A 655 -9.57 28.43 -27.02
CA ASN A 655 -10.54 28.18 -28.09
C ASN A 655 -11.78 29.07 -27.93
N ASN A 656 -11.84 30.18 -28.68
CA ASN A 656 -12.93 31.16 -28.66
C ASN A 656 -14.33 30.59 -29.03
N ASN A 657 -14.41 29.39 -29.60
CA ASN A 657 -15.67 28.77 -30.02
C ASN A 657 -16.24 27.77 -29.01
N ASN A 658 -15.52 27.42 -27.94
CA ASN A 658 -15.94 26.37 -26.99
C ASN A 658 -15.35 26.63 -25.60
N PHE A 659 -15.62 27.83 -25.07
CA PHE A 659 -15.16 28.28 -23.77
C PHE A 659 -15.98 27.61 -22.66
N PHE A 660 -15.32 26.86 -21.77
CA PHE A 660 -16.00 26.28 -20.61
C PHE A 660 -15.11 26.31 -19.36
N HIS A 661 -15.76 26.54 -18.22
CA HIS A 661 -15.16 26.41 -16.89
C HIS A 661 -15.94 25.39 -16.09
N LYS A 662 -15.25 24.32 -15.70
CA LYS A 662 -15.80 23.28 -14.83
C LYS A 662 -15.13 23.40 -13.47
N ILE A 663 -15.93 23.72 -12.47
CA ILE A 663 -15.51 23.79 -11.07
C ILE A 663 -16.23 22.67 -10.34
N GLY A 664 -15.47 21.76 -9.75
CA GLY A 664 -16.02 20.61 -9.06
C GLY A 664 -15.35 20.35 -7.72
N VAL A 665 -16.12 19.73 -6.82
CA VAL A 665 -15.61 19.25 -5.54
C VAL A 665 -15.75 17.74 -5.51
N ASN A 666 -14.62 17.06 -5.41
CA ASN A 666 -14.54 15.61 -5.27
C ASN A 666 -14.37 15.27 -3.78
N VAL A 667 -15.39 14.65 -3.19
CA VAL A 667 -15.45 14.39 -1.75
C VAL A 667 -15.19 12.90 -1.53
N GLN A 668 -14.09 12.56 -0.85
CA GLN A 668 -13.74 11.18 -0.56
C GLN A 668 -13.94 10.84 0.92
N ASN A 669 -14.77 9.82 1.15
CA ASN A 669 -15.04 9.11 2.41
C ASN A 669 -15.60 9.95 3.58
N GLN A 670 -16.85 9.69 4.00
CA GLN A 670 -17.19 9.17 5.35
C GLN A 670 -18.70 9.13 5.66
N ASN A 671 -19.07 8.19 6.54
CA ASN A 671 -20.41 7.78 6.94
C ASN A 671 -21.08 8.76 7.93
N VAL A 672 -22.40 8.94 7.83
CA VAL A 672 -23.23 9.72 8.76
C VAL A 672 -23.87 8.80 9.80
N TYR A 673 -23.75 9.12 11.09
CA TYR A 673 -24.35 8.35 12.18
C TYR A 673 -25.55 9.09 12.77
N VAL A 674 -26.71 8.44 12.80
CA VAL A 674 -27.93 8.97 13.44
C VAL A 674 -28.51 7.90 14.36
N LYS A 675 -28.73 8.24 15.64
CA LYS A 675 -29.30 7.35 16.66
C LYS A 675 -30.70 7.86 17.05
N PRO A 676 -31.78 7.35 16.45
CA PRO A 676 -33.15 7.68 16.87
C PRO A 676 -33.65 6.69 17.94
N TYR A 677 -34.50 7.16 18.86
CA TYR A 677 -35.21 6.33 19.85
C TYR A 677 -36.67 6.16 19.45
N ILE A 678 -37.22 4.95 19.56
CA ILE A 678 -38.63 4.64 19.29
C ILE A 678 -39.25 4.04 20.55
N LEU A 679 -40.49 4.44 20.86
CA LEU A 679 -41.25 3.96 22.01
C LEU A 679 -42.50 3.21 21.54
N TYR A 680 -42.58 1.94 21.90
CA TYR A 680 -43.77 1.10 21.82
C TYR A 680 -43.88 0.31 23.14
N ASP A 681 -45.10 0.04 23.57
CA ASP A 681 -45.48 -0.60 24.84
C ASP A 681 -44.62 -1.82 25.24
N GLY A 682 -43.61 -1.76 26.12
CA GLY A 682 -43.09 -0.67 26.95
C GLY A 682 -41.61 -0.92 27.29
N ARG A 683 -40.80 -1.31 26.30
CA ARG A 683 -39.34 -1.34 26.42
C ARG A 683 -38.70 -0.54 25.30
N LEU A 684 -37.97 0.49 25.69
CA LEU A 684 -37.02 1.21 24.84
C LEU A 684 -36.00 0.21 24.27
N THR A 685 -35.88 0.12 22.95
CA THR A 685 -34.76 -0.57 22.30
C THR A 685 -34.04 0.37 21.33
N ASP A 686 -32.75 0.59 21.62
CA ASP A 686 -31.82 1.36 20.80
C ASP A 686 -31.60 0.63 19.46
N THR A 687 -32.12 1.18 18.36
CA THR A 687 -31.74 0.71 17.02
C THR A 687 -30.74 1.70 16.43
N ILE A 688 -29.52 1.23 16.15
CA ILE A 688 -28.49 2.05 15.52
C ILE A 688 -28.61 1.87 14.00
N VAL A 689 -29.00 2.93 13.31
CA VAL A 689 -29.06 2.98 11.84
C VAL A 689 -27.75 3.56 11.32
N TYR A 690 -27.00 2.77 10.55
CA TYR A 690 -25.83 3.27 9.82
C TYR A 690 -26.28 3.83 8.48
N LEU A 691 -26.24 5.15 8.33
CA LEU A 691 -26.51 5.84 7.07
C LEU A 691 -25.17 6.20 6.42
N ASN A 692 -24.66 5.31 5.57
CA ASN A 692 -23.45 5.58 4.83
C ASN A 692 -23.76 6.23 3.48
N GLY A 693 -24.16 7.50 3.51
CA GLY A 693 -24.36 8.33 2.32
C GLY A 693 -23.08 9.05 1.92
N VAL A 694 -22.48 8.71 0.78
CA VAL A 694 -21.33 9.42 0.20
C VAL A 694 -21.80 10.23 -1.00
N LEU A 695 -21.67 11.55 -0.88
CA LEU A 695 -21.88 12.49 -1.97
C LEU A 695 -20.55 12.59 -2.70
N ARG A 696 -20.41 11.93 -3.86
CA ARG A 696 -19.10 11.70 -4.49
C ARG A 696 -18.60 12.88 -5.32
N ASN A 697 -19.51 13.50 -6.05
CA ASN A 697 -19.17 14.56 -6.99
C ASN A 697 -20.30 15.59 -7.05
N ILE A 698 -19.93 16.86 -7.02
CA ILE A 698 -20.80 17.99 -7.38
C ILE A 698 -20.04 18.80 -8.42
N ALA A 699 -20.62 18.92 -9.61
CA ALA A 699 -20.05 19.70 -10.71
C ALA A 699 -20.98 20.85 -11.10
N PHE A 700 -20.41 22.05 -11.16
CA PHE A 700 -21.07 23.25 -11.63
C PHE A 700 -20.43 23.69 -12.95
N GLU A 701 -21.27 24.03 -13.92
CA GLU A 701 -20.85 24.61 -15.19
C GLU A 701 -21.49 25.99 -15.34
N ILE A 702 -20.65 26.97 -15.67
CA ILE A 702 -21.08 28.33 -16.02
C ILE A 702 -20.97 28.43 -17.53
N CYS A 703 -22.12 28.57 -18.20
CA CYS A 703 -22.18 28.73 -19.66
C CYS A 703 -22.02 30.21 -20.08
N ASP A 704 -21.72 30.44 -21.35
CA ASP A 704 -21.49 31.78 -21.95
C ASP A 704 -22.65 32.78 -21.75
N ASP A 705 -23.85 32.29 -21.45
CA ASP A 705 -25.05 33.07 -21.19
C ASP A 705 -25.27 33.42 -19.69
N ASN A 706 -24.25 33.24 -18.85
CA ASN A 706 -24.33 33.37 -17.38
C ASN A 706 -25.38 32.46 -16.73
N THR A 707 -25.80 31.38 -17.41
CA THR A 707 -26.70 30.40 -16.80
C THR A 707 -25.92 29.41 -15.94
N PHE A 708 -26.44 29.17 -14.74
CA PHE A 708 -25.83 28.29 -13.75
C PHE A 708 -26.43 26.89 -13.89
N LYS A 709 -25.63 25.91 -14.35
CA LYS A 709 -26.06 24.52 -14.52
C LYS A 709 -25.41 23.61 -13.48
N ILE A 710 -26.25 22.80 -12.82
CA ILE A 710 -25.79 21.70 -11.96
C ILE A 710 -25.82 20.44 -12.83
N ASN A 711 -24.63 19.99 -13.23
CA ASN A 711 -24.51 18.93 -14.24
C ASN A 711 -24.64 17.52 -13.67
N SER A 712 -24.32 17.31 -12.39
CA SER A 712 -24.52 16.03 -11.71
C SER A 712 -24.44 16.14 -10.19
N ILE A 713 -25.34 15.40 -9.51
CA ILE A 713 -25.24 15.08 -8.08
C ILE A 713 -25.28 13.57 -7.93
N GLU A 714 -24.16 13.00 -7.48
CA GLU A 714 -24.03 11.56 -7.29
C GLU A 714 -23.99 11.22 -5.80
N ASN A 715 -25.03 10.54 -5.32
CA ASN A 715 -25.17 10.08 -3.93
C ASN A 715 -25.20 8.55 -3.90
N VAL A 716 -24.37 7.96 -3.04
CA VAL A 716 -24.36 6.52 -2.77
C VAL A 716 -24.73 6.32 -1.31
N ILE A 717 -25.91 5.74 -1.04
CA ILE A 717 -26.37 5.50 0.34
C ILE A 717 -26.34 4.00 0.62
N LYS A 718 -25.54 3.60 1.62
CA LYS A 718 -25.51 2.23 2.16
C LYS A 718 -26.16 2.23 3.54
N LEU A 719 -27.19 1.40 3.73
CA LEU A 719 -27.92 1.25 4.98
C LEU A 719 -27.57 -0.09 5.61
N GLN A 720 -27.13 -0.07 6.88
CA GLN A 720 -26.90 -1.28 7.67
C GLN A 720 -27.44 -1.06 9.09
N THR A 721 -28.18 -2.02 9.62
CA THR A 721 -28.81 -1.96 10.95
C THR A 721 -28.43 -3.21 11.73
N ASP A 722 -27.75 -3.06 12.87
CA ASP A 722 -27.44 -4.16 13.79
C ASP A 722 -28.29 -4.03 15.06
N GLY A 723 -29.16 -5.02 15.29
CA GLY A 723 -30.04 -5.12 16.46
C GLY A 723 -30.76 -6.48 16.48
N TYR A 724 -30.60 -7.24 17.57
CA TYR A 724 -30.96 -8.65 17.67
C TYR A 724 -32.46 -8.89 17.89
N LEU A 725 -33.06 -9.67 16.99
CA LEU A 725 -34.25 -10.49 17.25
C LEU A 725 -33.81 -11.95 17.36
N THR A 726 -34.01 -12.55 18.53
CA THR A 726 -33.77 -13.98 18.80
C THR A 726 -34.72 -14.84 17.95
N SER A 727 -34.29 -15.29 16.76
CA SER A 727 -34.51 -16.68 16.25
C SER A 727 -33.94 -16.96 14.85
N LEU A 728 -33.35 -16.01 14.11
CA LEU A 728 -32.87 -16.28 12.75
C LEU A 728 -31.53 -15.59 12.46
N ASP A 729 -30.47 -16.40 12.35
CA ASP A 729 -29.15 -16.02 11.83
C ASP A 729 -29.24 -15.60 10.35
N LYS A 730 -29.11 -14.30 10.03
CA LYS A 730 -28.26 -13.72 8.95
C LYS A 730 -28.59 -12.27 8.60
N THR A 731 -27.52 -11.51 8.34
CA THR A 731 -27.43 -10.08 7.99
C THR A 731 -27.61 -9.80 6.50
N TRP A 732 -28.19 -8.64 6.12
CA TRP A 732 -28.37 -8.19 4.73
C TRP A 732 -27.54 -6.93 4.43
N ASP A 733 -26.87 -6.91 3.28
CA ASP A 733 -26.11 -5.77 2.72
C ASP A 733 -26.72 -5.39 1.35
N ASN A 734 -27.34 -4.22 1.22
CA ASN A 734 -27.88 -3.72 -0.06
C ASN A 734 -27.07 -2.51 -0.59
N TYR A 735 -26.86 -2.44 -1.91
CA TYR A 735 -26.11 -1.36 -2.59
C TYR A 735 -27.02 -0.57 -3.54
N TYR A 736 -27.06 0.75 -3.37
CA TYR A 736 -27.85 1.67 -4.18
C TYR A 736 -26.96 2.78 -4.74
N GLN A 737 -26.92 2.93 -6.07
CA GLN A 737 -26.30 4.05 -6.75
C GLN A 737 -27.37 4.81 -7.53
N THR A 738 -27.51 6.09 -7.19
CA THR A 738 -28.52 6.98 -7.75
C THR A 738 -27.83 8.26 -8.22
N SER A 739 -27.91 8.54 -9.51
CA SER A 739 -27.49 9.80 -10.11
C SER A 739 -28.72 10.66 -10.37
N TYR A 740 -28.77 11.83 -9.73
CA TYR A 740 -29.87 12.77 -9.86
C TYR A 740 -29.39 13.97 -10.69
N ASN A 741 -30.06 14.21 -11.83
CA ASN A 741 -29.93 15.47 -12.56
C ASN A 741 -31.16 16.32 -12.30
N LEU A 742 -31.00 17.32 -11.45
CA LEU A 742 -32.09 18.19 -11.00
C LEU A 742 -31.94 19.56 -11.67
N GLY A 743 -32.81 19.84 -12.64
CA GLY A 743 -32.97 21.18 -13.21
C GLY A 743 -34.17 21.89 -12.60
N LEU A 744 -33.94 22.93 -11.79
CA LEU A 744 -35.00 23.75 -11.19
C LEU A 744 -35.07 25.11 -11.89
N SER A 745 -36.22 25.41 -12.49
CA SER A 745 -36.56 26.74 -13.00
C SER A 745 -37.93 27.14 -12.40
N SER A 746 -38.00 28.27 -11.70
CA SER A 746 -39.13 28.59 -10.83
C SER A 746 -40.11 29.59 -11.45
N LYS A 747 -41.43 29.35 -11.26
CA LYS A 747 -42.34 30.22 -10.47
C LYS A 747 -43.79 29.69 -10.47
N LYS A 748 -44.18 29.06 -9.35
CA LYS A 748 -45.56 28.77 -8.86
C LYS A 748 -46.39 27.66 -9.54
N LEU A 749 -46.65 26.57 -8.78
CA LEU A 749 -47.73 25.55 -8.94
C LEU A 749 -47.70 24.61 -10.16
N SER A 750 -46.78 23.65 -10.11
CA SER A 750 -46.94 22.24 -10.52
C SER A 750 -45.63 21.52 -10.17
N TYR A 751 -45.70 20.41 -9.42
CA TYR A 751 -44.50 19.67 -9.01
C TYR A 751 -44.17 18.58 -10.02
N SER A 752 -43.82 18.92 -11.26
CA SER A 752 -43.28 17.87 -12.13
C SER A 752 -41.86 17.54 -11.69
N LEU A 753 -41.75 16.62 -10.74
CA LEU A 753 -40.53 15.88 -10.49
C LEU A 753 -40.28 15.04 -11.73
N SER A 754 -39.15 15.30 -12.36
CA SER A 754 -38.63 14.35 -13.30
C SER A 754 -37.28 13.86 -12.89
N ILE A 755 -37.27 12.56 -12.74
CA ILE A 755 -36.10 11.79 -12.44
C ILE A 755 -35.71 11.18 -13.76
N ASN A 756 -34.72 11.78 -14.40
CA ASN A 756 -33.95 11.07 -15.40
C ASN A 756 -32.70 10.51 -14.72
N GLY A 757 -32.57 9.20 -14.78
CA GLY A 757 -31.55 8.40 -14.12
C GLY A 757 -31.38 7.07 -14.83
N ASN A 758 -30.34 6.96 -15.65
CA ASN A 758 -30.03 5.70 -16.32
C ASN A 758 -29.57 4.69 -15.28
N VAL A 759 -30.43 3.73 -14.97
CA VAL A 759 -30.05 2.56 -14.17
C VAL A 759 -29.35 1.60 -15.11
N TYR A 760 -28.08 1.33 -14.81
CA TYR A 760 -27.36 0.26 -15.46
C TYR A 760 -27.50 -1.01 -14.65
N THR A 761 -28.25 -1.93 -15.22
CA THR A 761 -28.01 -3.36 -15.03
C THR A 761 -27.56 -3.94 -16.37
N SER A 762 -27.14 -5.20 -16.35
CA SER A 762 -26.47 -5.89 -17.44
C SER A 762 -27.21 -5.99 -18.81
N SER A 763 -28.38 -5.36 -19.04
CA SER A 763 -29.16 -5.58 -20.28
C SER A 763 -30.23 -4.55 -20.73
N GLU A 764 -30.40 -3.36 -20.13
CA GLU A 764 -31.42 -2.38 -20.58
C GLU A 764 -30.88 -0.95 -20.66
N ASN A 765 -31.42 -0.15 -21.60
CA ASN A 765 -31.17 1.28 -21.69
C ASN A 765 -32.53 2.01 -21.68
N ARG A 766 -32.95 2.44 -20.49
CA ARG A 766 -34.17 3.23 -20.32
C ARG A 766 -33.81 4.71 -20.32
N ASN A 767 -34.42 5.43 -21.25
CA ASN A 767 -34.50 6.88 -21.25
C ASN A 767 -35.78 7.29 -20.51
N ILE A 768 -35.70 8.19 -19.53
CA ILE A 768 -36.77 8.24 -18.52
C ILE A 768 -37.83 9.29 -18.78
N ASN A 769 -39.03 8.73 -18.64
CA ASN A 769 -40.33 9.34 -18.53
C ASN A 769 -40.42 10.43 -17.47
N TYR A 770 -41.20 11.44 -17.82
CA TYR A 770 -41.77 12.37 -16.87
C TYR A 770 -43.16 11.82 -16.47
N ILE A 771 -43.20 11.11 -15.34
CA ILE A 771 -44.46 10.64 -14.74
C ILE A 771 -44.85 11.64 -13.66
N TYR A 772 -46.05 12.21 -13.82
CA TYR A 772 -46.69 12.93 -12.74
C TYR A 772 -47.80 12.05 -12.18
N GLN A 773 -47.56 11.49 -11.00
CA GLN A 773 -48.46 10.53 -10.36
C GLN A 773 -48.95 11.14 -9.05
N ILE A 774 -50.25 11.03 -8.80
CA ILE A 774 -50.86 11.35 -7.52
C ILE A 774 -51.45 10.03 -6.99
N PRO A 775 -50.61 9.16 -6.40
CA PRO A 775 -51.08 7.89 -5.88
C PRO A 775 -51.80 8.10 -4.54
N TRP A 776 -52.89 7.36 -4.34
CA TRP A 776 -53.64 7.33 -3.10
C TRP A 776 -54.05 5.89 -2.80
N ASN A 777 -53.56 5.30 -1.71
CA ASN A 777 -53.83 3.89 -1.39
C ASN A 777 -54.62 3.80 -0.09
N TRP A 778 -55.69 3.01 -0.10
CA TRP A 778 -56.53 2.77 1.06
C TRP A 778 -56.84 1.28 1.18
N LYS A 779 -56.53 0.66 2.33
CA LYS A 779 -56.83 -0.75 2.61
C LYS A 779 -57.61 -0.87 3.90
N GLU A 780 -58.69 -1.65 3.87
CA GLU A 780 -59.45 -2.06 5.05
C GLU A 780 -59.86 -3.53 4.91
N GLY A 781 -59.36 -4.39 5.80
CA GLY A 781 -59.73 -5.82 5.86
C GLY A 781 -59.28 -6.63 4.63
N PRO A 782 -60.06 -7.63 4.16
CA PRO A 782 -59.73 -8.45 2.99
C PRO A 782 -59.81 -7.67 1.64
N PHE A 783 -60.12 -6.38 1.71
CA PHE A 783 -60.23 -5.47 0.57
C PHE A 783 -59.04 -4.51 0.52
N SER A 784 -58.43 -4.41 -0.66
CA SER A 784 -57.40 -3.39 -0.93
C SER A 784 -57.79 -2.50 -2.09
N ILE A 785 -57.91 -1.19 -1.84
CA ILE A 785 -58.19 -0.17 -2.84
C ILE A 785 -56.89 0.57 -3.19
N ASP A 786 -56.32 0.26 -4.35
CA ASP A 786 -55.10 0.88 -4.85
C ASP A 786 -55.45 1.97 -5.88
N PHE A 787 -55.74 3.21 -5.45
CA PHE A 787 -56.04 4.30 -6.39
C PHE A 787 -54.76 4.93 -6.95
N ASN A 788 -54.56 4.83 -8.26
CA ASN A 788 -53.29 5.17 -8.89
C ASN A 788 -53.46 6.13 -10.08
N TYR A 789 -53.69 7.42 -9.82
CA TYR A 789 -53.73 8.42 -10.88
C TYR A 789 -52.34 8.63 -11.47
N THR A 790 -52.10 8.05 -12.64
CA THR A 790 -50.81 8.08 -13.32
C THR A 790 -50.96 8.84 -14.62
N PHE A 791 -50.61 10.14 -14.62
CA PHE A 791 -50.51 10.89 -15.87
C PHE A 791 -49.15 10.59 -16.50
N LEU A 792 -49.18 9.71 -17.49
CA LEU A 792 -48.00 9.18 -18.12
C LEU A 792 -47.87 9.78 -19.51
N ILE A 793 -46.92 10.70 -19.68
CA ILE A 793 -46.44 11.08 -21.01
C ILE A 793 -45.23 10.19 -21.29
N LYS A 794 -45.43 9.26 -22.22
CA LYS A 794 -44.35 8.43 -22.74
C LYS A 794 -43.89 9.01 -24.06
N ASP A 795 -42.68 9.55 -24.08
CA ASP A 795 -42.01 9.84 -25.33
C ASP A 795 -41.07 8.67 -25.66
N ILE A 796 -41.43 7.91 -26.69
CA ILE A 796 -40.61 6.80 -27.21
C ILE A 796 -40.11 7.21 -28.58
N MET A 797 -38.87 7.66 -28.64
CA MET A 797 -38.16 7.75 -29.91
C MET A 797 -37.46 6.43 -30.19
N ASN A 798 -38.04 5.67 -31.12
CA ASN A 798 -37.37 4.54 -31.75
C ASN A 798 -37.01 4.93 -33.18
N TYR A 799 -35.73 5.11 -33.46
CA TYR A 799 -35.25 5.26 -34.83
C TYR A 799 -35.15 3.88 -35.48
N ALA A 800 -36.24 3.44 -36.08
CA ALA A 800 -36.23 2.39 -37.08
C ALA A 800 -37.22 2.74 -38.20
N SER A 801 -36.66 3.06 -39.38
CA SER A 801 -37.33 3.42 -40.65
C SER A 801 -38.05 4.78 -40.70
N ASN A 802 -38.03 5.38 -41.90
CA ASN A 802 -38.22 6.81 -42.22
C ASN A 802 -39.60 7.45 -41.93
N SER A 803 -40.37 6.96 -40.96
CA SER A 803 -41.64 7.58 -40.54
C SER A 803 -41.57 8.10 -39.12
N LYS A 804 -41.73 9.41 -38.96
CA LYS A 804 -41.94 10.04 -37.65
C LYS A 804 -43.30 9.61 -37.11
N LYS A 805 -43.32 8.77 -36.08
CA LYS A 805 -44.52 8.53 -35.27
C LYS A 805 -44.35 9.22 -33.93
N GLU A 806 -44.95 10.40 -33.82
CA GLU A 806 -45.21 11.00 -32.52
C GLU A 806 -46.47 10.34 -31.97
N SER A 807 -46.33 9.62 -30.85
CA SER A 807 -47.47 9.10 -30.10
C SER A 807 -47.53 9.83 -28.77
N LEU A 808 -48.41 10.82 -28.67
CA LEU A 808 -48.78 11.41 -27.39
C LEU A 808 -49.91 10.55 -26.82
N SER A 809 -49.60 9.75 -25.81
CA SER A 809 -50.62 9.00 -25.07
C SER A 809 -50.82 9.64 -23.70
N ALA A 810 -52.08 9.88 -23.35
CA ALA A 810 -52.50 10.31 -22.02
C ALA A 810 -53.61 9.36 -21.55
N SER A 811 -53.32 8.58 -20.51
CA SER A 811 -54.21 7.56 -19.97
C SER A 811 -54.41 7.74 -18.48
N ASP A 812 -55.66 7.69 -18.03
CA ASP A 812 -56.02 7.50 -16.63
C ASP A 812 -56.23 6.02 -16.34
N ASN A 813 -55.50 5.49 -15.37
CA ASN A 813 -55.58 4.08 -14.98
C ASN A 813 -56.02 3.95 -13.52
N TYR A 814 -57.04 3.14 -13.27
CA TYR A 814 -57.59 2.82 -11.96
C TYR A 814 -57.54 1.31 -11.75
N THR A 815 -57.02 0.82 -10.61
CA THR A 815 -57.00 -0.63 -10.29
C THR A 815 -57.46 -0.91 -8.86
N LEU A 816 -58.21 -1.98 -8.65
CA LEU A 816 -58.76 -2.40 -7.35
C LEU A 816 -58.59 -3.91 -7.23
N THR A 817 -58.09 -4.43 -6.10
CA THR A 817 -57.88 -5.87 -5.93
C THR A 817 -58.37 -6.39 -4.58
N GLY A 818 -58.93 -7.59 -4.56
CA GLY A 818 -59.36 -8.30 -3.35
C GLY A 818 -58.93 -9.76 -3.43
N VAL A 819 -58.50 -10.35 -2.31
CA VAL A 819 -58.06 -11.75 -2.25
C VAL A 819 -58.63 -12.40 -1.00
N TYR A 820 -59.17 -13.61 -1.16
CA TYR A 820 -59.81 -14.38 -0.12
C TYR A 820 -59.34 -15.84 -0.16
N ASN A 821 -58.84 -16.36 0.97
CA ASN A 821 -58.28 -17.71 1.08
C ASN A 821 -59.16 -18.58 1.99
N LEU A 822 -59.51 -19.77 1.53
CA LEU A 822 -60.31 -20.78 2.24
C LEU A 822 -59.67 -22.17 2.07
N GLY A 823 -58.68 -22.51 2.91
CA GLY A 823 -58.00 -23.81 2.85
C GLY A 823 -57.28 -24.04 1.50
N PRO A 824 -57.53 -25.13 0.76
CA PRO A 824 -56.93 -25.36 -0.56
C PRO A 824 -57.52 -24.46 -1.66
N PHE A 825 -58.60 -23.71 -1.36
CA PHE A 825 -59.27 -22.80 -2.27
C PHE A 825 -58.79 -21.36 -2.08
N LYS A 826 -58.50 -20.67 -3.18
CA LYS A 826 -58.12 -19.25 -3.19
C LYS A 826 -58.93 -18.51 -4.24
N ILE A 827 -59.64 -17.45 -3.84
CA ILE A 827 -60.43 -16.60 -4.72
C ILE A 827 -59.81 -15.21 -4.71
N SER A 828 -59.64 -14.60 -5.87
CA SER A 828 -59.14 -13.24 -6.00
C SER A 828 -59.92 -12.48 -7.06
N SER A 829 -60.15 -11.19 -6.84
CA SER A 829 -60.84 -10.30 -7.76
C SER A 829 -59.95 -9.08 -8.05
N ARG A 830 -59.91 -8.64 -9.30
CA ARG A 830 -59.18 -7.46 -9.76
C ARG A 830 -60.05 -6.66 -10.71
N TRP A 831 -60.41 -5.45 -10.32
CA TRP A 831 -61.07 -4.47 -11.18
C TRP A 831 -60.04 -3.48 -11.73
N GLU A 832 -60.12 -3.16 -13.02
CA GLU A 832 -59.19 -2.29 -13.72
C GLU A 832 -59.96 -1.42 -14.72
N GLN A 833 -59.90 -0.10 -14.55
CA GLN A 833 -60.50 0.88 -15.45
C GLN A 833 -59.40 1.76 -16.06
N ILE A 834 -59.37 1.86 -17.38
CA ILE A 834 -58.42 2.64 -18.16
C ILE A 834 -59.22 3.56 -19.08
N TYR A 835 -58.97 4.85 -18.99
CA TYR A 835 -59.62 5.87 -19.81
C TYR A 835 -58.57 6.74 -20.52
N ASN A 836 -58.54 6.71 -21.84
CA ASN A 836 -57.60 7.47 -22.65
C ASN A 836 -58.26 8.75 -23.17
N PHE A 837 -57.58 9.89 -23.06
CA PHE A 837 -58.21 11.20 -23.26
C PHE A 837 -58.17 11.75 -24.69
N ILE A 838 -57.11 11.49 -25.47
CA ILE A 838 -56.91 12.13 -26.79
C ILE A 838 -56.25 11.16 -27.78
N ASP A 839 -56.79 11.16 -29.01
CA ASP A 839 -56.29 10.54 -30.25
C ASP A 839 -56.04 9.02 -30.28
N GLU A 840 -56.84 8.26 -29.54
CA GLU A 840 -57.13 6.89 -29.93
C GLU A 840 -58.64 6.67 -29.98
N PRO A 841 -59.15 5.85 -30.93
CA PRO A 841 -60.56 5.53 -31.01
C PRO A 841 -61.06 5.01 -29.66
N SER A 842 -62.32 5.29 -29.35
CA SER A 842 -63.01 4.92 -28.09
C SER A 842 -62.94 3.41 -27.74
N SER A 843 -62.39 2.57 -28.63
CA SER A 843 -62.09 1.15 -28.45
C SER A 843 -60.98 0.82 -27.45
N ASN A 844 -60.16 1.78 -27.01
CA ASN A 844 -59.06 1.52 -26.08
C ASN A 844 -59.38 1.81 -24.60
N ASN A 845 -60.57 2.34 -24.30
CA ASN A 845 -61.06 2.41 -22.92
C ASN A 845 -61.36 0.98 -22.43
N LYS A 846 -60.85 0.62 -21.25
CA LYS A 846 -61.06 -0.69 -20.63
C LYS A 846 -61.72 -0.51 -19.27
N ASN A 847 -62.65 -1.37 -18.93
CA ASN A 847 -63.21 -1.42 -17.59
C ASN A 847 -63.51 -2.89 -17.27
N ASN A 848 -62.51 -3.58 -16.73
CA ASN A 848 -62.53 -5.02 -16.61
C ASN A 848 -62.54 -5.44 -15.14
N LEU A 849 -63.44 -6.36 -14.77
CA LEU A 849 -63.40 -7.07 -13.49
C LEU A 849 -62.98 -8.53 -13.72
N ARG A 850 -61.77 -8.90 -13.29
CA ARG A 850 -61.25 -10.27 -13.35
C ARG A 850 -61.39 -10.98 -12.01
N VAL A 851 -61.97 -12.17 -11.98
CA VAL A 851 -62.08 -13.03 -10.79
C VAL A 851 -61.35 -14.34 -11.07
N LEU A 852 -60.38 -14.70 -10.22
CA LEU A 852 -59.55 -15.89 -10.29
C LEU A 852 -59.84 -16.79 -9.08
N ALA A 853 -60.27 -18.02 -9.33
CA ALA A 853 -60.44 -19.07 -8.34
C ALA A 853 -59.40 -20.18 -8.57
N GLU A 854 -58.66 -20.57 -7.53
CA GLU A 854 -57.59 -21.58 -7.58
C GLU A 854 -57.87 -22.68 -6.55
N VAL A 855 -57.57 -23.92 -6.92
CA VAL A 855 -57.56 -25.10 -6.04
C VAL A 855 -56.17 -25.71 -6.11
N ASN A 856 -55.48 -25.76 -4.98
CA ASN A 856 -54.10 -26.21 -4.90
C ASN A 856 -53.96 -27.51 -4.10
N SER A 857 -53.24 -28.48 -4.67
CA SER A 857 -52.86 -29.75 -4.04
C SER A 857 -51.37 -30.06 -4.36
N PRO A 858 -50.72 -31.03 -3.69
CA PRO A 858 -49.29 -31.31 -3.87
C PRO A 858 -48.87 -31.66 -5.31
N ASN A 859 -49.76 -32.33 -6.06
CA ASN A 859 -49.46 -32.84 -7.41
C ASN A 859 -50.31 -32.17 -8.49
N LEU A 860 -51.35 -31.41 -8.12
CA LEU A 860 -52.31 -30.80 -9.03
C LEU A 860 -52.70 -29.38 -8.59
N THR A 861 -52.58 -28.42 -9.49
CA THR A 861 -53.14 -27.07 -9.34
C THR A 861 -54.15 -26.83 -10.46
N LEU A 862 -55.36 -26.43 -10.09
CA LEU A 862 -56.41 -25.99 -11.00
C LEU A 862 -56.71 -24.51 -10.74
N SER A 863 -56.72 -23.68 -11.77
CA SER A 863 -57.11 -22.26 -11.64
C SER A 863 -58.04 -21.84 -12.77
N ILE A 864 -59.10 -21.09 -12.42
CA ILE A 864 -60.10 -20.54 -13.34
C ILE A 864 -60.12 -19.04 -13.17
N ALA A 865 -59.89 -18.29 -14.24
CA ALA A 865 -59.88 -16.84 -14.26
C ALA A 865 -60.95 -16.30 -15.21
N ARG A 866 -62.01 -15.68 -14.70
CA ARG A 866 -63.07 -15.04 -15.46
C ARG A 866 -62.90 -13.55 -15.54
N THR A 867 -63.16 -12.91 -16.68
CA THR A 867 -63.05 -11.45 -16.82
C THR A 867 -64.34 -10.85 -17.40
N PHE A 868 -64.86 -9.79 -16.78
CA PHE A 868 -66.06 -9.05 -17.22
C PHE A 868 -65.63 -7.70 -17.78
N ASP A 869 -66.00 -7.38 -19.02
CA ASP A 869 -65.82 -6.07 -19.64
C ASP A 869 -67.08 -5.22 -19.42
N LEU A 870 -67.01 -4.33 -18.44
CA LEU A 870 -68.10 -3.50 -17.93
C LEU A 870 -68.44 -2.32 -18.86
N ILE A 871 -67.55 -1.90 -19.76
CA ILE A 871 -67.85 -0.84 -20.75
C ILE A 871 -68.81 -1.37 -21.81
N ASN A 872 -68.49 -2.54 -22.36
CA ASN A 872 -69.28 -3.13 -23.44
C ASN A 872 -70.36 -4.08 -22.94
N ASN A 873 -70.52 -4.18 -21.61
CA ASN A 873 -71.43 -5.10 -20.92
C ASN A 873 -71.35 -6.55 -21.45
N ARG A 874 -70.12 -7.06 -21.62
CA ARG A 874 -69.85 -8.39 -22.19
C ARG A 874 -68.87 -9.19 -21.34
N LEU A 875 -68.96 -10.51 -21.41
CA LEU A 875 -68.01 -11.41 -20.77
C LEU A 875 -66.81 -11.65 -21.69
N LEU A 876 -65.59 -11.55 -21.16
CA LEU A 876 -64.36 -11.92 -21.88
C LEU A 876 -64.03 -13.41 -21.66
N PRO A 877 -63.15 -14.01 -22.48
CA PRO A 877 -62.81 -15.43 -22.34
C PRO A 877 -62.23 -15.79 -20.98
N ASP A 878 -62.69 -16.89 -20.40
CA ASP A 878 -62.18 -17.45 -19.15
C ASP A 878 -60.83 -18.16 -19.40
N THR A 879 -59.80 -17.90 -18.59
CA THR A 879 -58.55 -18.67 -18.64
C THR A 879 -58.62 -19.81 -17.63
N LEU A 880 -58.45 -21.06 -18.08
CA LEU A 880 -58.38 -22.23 -17.22
C LEU A 880 -56.97 -22.82 -17.30
N THR A 881 -56.29 -22.95 -16.17
CA THR A 881 -54.94 -23.50 -16.10
C THR A 881 -54.93 -24.73 -15.20
N LEU A 882 -54.36 -25.81 -15.71
CA LEU A 882 -54.14 -27.06 -15.01
C LEU A 882 -52.63 -27.31 -14.97
N ARG A 883 -52.07 -27.53 -13.79
CA ARG A 883 -50.68 -27.94 -13.63
C ARG A 883 -50.64 -29.26 -12.89
N TYR A 884 -49.90 -30.22 -13.44
CA TYR A 884 -49.70 -31.54 -12.88
C TYR A 884 -48.20 -31.81 -12.74
N LYS A 885 -47.80 -32.31 -11.58
CA LYS A 885 -46.41 -32.68 -11.30
C LYS A 885 -46.41 -34.03 -10.58
N GLN A 886 -45.67 -35.00 -11.12
CA GLN A 886 -45.58 -36.35 -10.55
C GLN A 886 -44.20 -36.96 -10.76
N LEU A 887 -43.70 -37.62 -9.72
CA LEU A 887 -42.45 -38.36 -9.72
C LEU A 887 -42.73 -39.86 -9.91
N PHE A 888 -42.08 -40.49 -10.89
CA PHE A 888 -42.12 -41.93 -11.16
C PHE A 888 -40.69 -42.49 -11.08
N GLY A 889 -40.31 -43.00 -9.91
CA GLY A 889 -38.93 -43.42 -9.63
C GLY A 889 -37.95 -42.26 -9.83
N ASP A 890 -37.03 -42.43 -10.77
CA ASP A 890 -35.98 -41.47 -11.13
C ASP A 890 -36.39 -40.44 -12.20
N VAL A 891 -37.61 -40.53 -12.72
CA VAL A 891 -38.15 -39.62 -13.74
C VAL A 891 -39.23 -38.72 -13.13
N GLU A 892 -39.07 -37.41 -13.22
CA GLU A 892 -40.09 -36.42 -12.87
C GLU A 892 -40.81 -35.95 -14.13
N PHE A 893 -42.14 -36.01 -14.12
CA PHE A 893 -42.99 -35.49 -15.18
C PHE A 893 -43.70 -34.22 -14.70
N THR A 894 -43.63 -33.16 -15.50
CA THR A 894 -44.32 -31.89 -15.27
C THR A 894 -45.14 -31.52 -16.49
N ASN A 895 -46.45 -31.41 -16.32
CA ASN A 895 -47.36 -31.02 -17.38
C ASN A 895 -48.11 -29.76 -16.98
N SER A 896 -48.25 -28.80 -17.88
CA SER A 896 -49.14 -27.66 -17.67
C SER A 896 -49.94 -27.38 -18.92
N ILE A 897 -51.25 -27.23 -18.75
CA ILE A 897 -52.19 -26.85 -19.81
C ILE A 897 -52.83 -25.54 -19.38
N SER A 898 -52.85 -24.54 -20.27
CA SER A 898 -53.55 -23.28 -20.04
C SER A 898 -54.41 -22.95 -21.26
N LEU A 899 -55.72 -23.00 -21.11
CA LEU A 899 -56.70 -22.73 -22.17
C LEU A 899 -57.45 -21.43 -21.91
N ASN A 900 -57.98 -20.81 -22.97
CA ASN A 900 -58.91 -19.70 -22.88
C ASN A 900 -60.27 -20.11 -23.47
N TYR A 901 -61.39 -19.81 -22.82
CA TYR A 901 -62.74 -20.20 -23.25
C TYR A 901 -63.64 -18.97 -23.38
N ASP A 902 -64.07 -18.63 -24.59
CA ASP A 902 -64.99 -17.53 -24.85
C ASP A 902 -66.44 -17.94 -24.54
N ASN A 903 -66.94 -17.47 -23.39
CA ASN A 903 -68.29 -17.76 -22.90
C ASN A 903 -69.41 -17.15 -23.77
N VAL A 904 -69.16 -16.07 -24.52
CA VAL A 904 -70.18 -15.38 -25.32
C VAL A 904 -70.30 -16.03 -26.69
N ALA A 905 -69.17 -16.35 -27.32
CA ALA A 905 -69.14 -17.06 -28.60
C ALA A 905 -69.30 -18.59 -28.47
N SER A 906 -69.26 -19.13 -27.25
CA SER A 906 -69.16 -20.57 -26.97
C SER A 906 -68.00 -21.23 -27.73
N LYS A 907 -66.86 -20.53 -27.86
CA LYS A 907 -65.69 -20.96 -28.65
C LYS A 907 -64.46 -21.10 -27.76
N LEU A 908 -63.68 -22.14 -28.01
CA LEU A 908 -62.38 -22.33 -27.38
C LEU A 908 -61.32 -21.42 -28.04
N GLY A 909 -60.40 -20.89 -27.24
CA GLY A 909 -59.25 -20.07 -27.66
C GLY A 909 -57.93 -20.86 -27.56
N ASN A 910 -56.79 -20.15 -27.63
CA ASN A 910 -55.48 -20.80 -27.67
C ASN A 910 -55.15 -21.58 -26.39
N GLU A 911 -54.63 -22.79 -26.54
CA GLU A 911 -54.18 -23.65 -25.44
C GLU A 911 -52.64 -23.69 -25.42
N ASN A 912 -52.03 -23.19 -24.36
CA ASN A 912 -50.58 -23.32 -24.14
C ASN A 912 -50.33 -24.60 -23.35
N ILE A 913 -49.51 -25.49 -23.93
CA ILE A 913 -49.17 -26.76 -23.31
C ILE A 913 -47.65 -26.83 -23.11
N THR A 914 -47.24 -27.31 -21.93
CA THR A 914 -45.85 -27.57 -21.60
C THR A 914 -45.72 -28.97 -21.03
N PHE A 915 -44.80 -29.75 -21.59
CA PHE A 915 -44.41 -31.07 -21.12
C PHE A 915 -42.95 -31.02 -20.70
N GLY A 916 -42.66 -31.47 -19.50
CA GLY A 916 -41.31 -31.58 -18.97
C GLY A 916 -41.05 -33.00 -18.49
N VAL A 917 -39.90 -33.54 -18.85
CA VAL A 917 -39.38 -34.82 -18.38
C VAL A 917 -37.99 -34.58 -17.84
N ASN A 918 -37.78 -34.94 -16.58
CA ASN A 918 -36.48 -34.82 -15.93
C ASN A 918 -36.02 -36.19 -15.44
N TYR A 919 -34.96 -36.73 -16.04
CA TYR A 919 -34.33 -37.98 -15.63
C TYR A 919 -33.14 -37.68 -14.72
N LYS A 920 -33.36 -37.88 -13.42
CA LYS A 920 -32.43 -37.48 -12.36
C LYS A 920 -31.05 -38.17 -12.44
N PRO A 921 -30.90 -39.47 -12.78
CA PRO A 921 -29.61 -40.15 -12.77
C PRO A 921 -28.59 -39.61 -13.80
N LEU A 922 -29.07 -39.10 -14.94
CA LEU A 922 -28.22 -38.51 -15.98
C LEU A 922 -28.20 -36.97 -15.95
N ASN A 923 -28.90 -36.35 -14.99
CA ASN A 923 -29.18 -34.91 -15.00
C ASN A 923 -29.65 -34.45 -16.39
N ALA A 924 -30.58 -35.20 -16.96
CA ALA A 924 -31.10 -34.98 -18.29
C ALA A 924 -32.52 -34.40 -18.19
N GLU A 925 -32.70 -33.17 -18.66
CA GLU A 925 -33.99 -32.47 -18.65
C GLU A 925 -34.43 -32.19 -20.08
N TYR A 926 -35.67 -32.56 -20.41
CA TYR A 926 -36.31 -32.20 -21.65
C TYR A 926 -37.59 -31.42 -21.37
N THR A 927 -37.73 -30.23 -21.96
CA THR A 927 -38.97 -29.45 -21.93
C THR A 927 -39.45 -29.16 -23.35
N LEU A 928 -40.73 -29.44 -23.60
CA LEU A 928 -41.45 -29.13 -24.83
C LEU A 928 -42.58 -28.15 -24.52
N GLN A 929 -42.60 -27.00 -25.19
CA GLN A 929 -43.67 -26.01 -25.08
C GLN A 929 -44.27 -25.72 -26.45
N PHE A 930 -45.59 -25.70 -26.55
CA PHE A 930 -46.31 -25.33 -27.78
C PHE A 930 -47.69 -24.71 -27.49
N THR A 931 -48.25 -24.05 -28.48
CA THR A 931 -49.57 -23.39 -28.39
C THR A 931 -50.50 -23.94 -29.46
N ILE A 932 -51.61 -24.56 -29.05
CA ILE A 932 -52.69 -24.99 -29.94
C ILE A 932 -53.60 -23.80 -30.21
N GLN A 933 -53.84 -23.48 -31.48
CA GLN A 933 -54.84 -22.48 -31.88
C GLN A 933 -56.04 -23.20 -32.51
N PRO A 934 -57.26 -23.08 -31.98
CA PRO A 934 -58.43 -23.77 -32.51
C PRO A 934 -58.68 -23.44 -33.99
N GLY A 935 -58.75 -24.48 -34.84
CA GLY A 935 -58.95 -24.35 -36.28
C GLY A 935 -57.69 -24.00 -37.09
N LYS A 936 -56.53 -23.88 -36.46
CA LYS A 936 -55.22 -23.70 -37.13
C LYS A 936 -54.27 -24.85 -36.80
N PRO A 937 -53.38 -25.22 -37.72
CA PRO A 937 -52.35 -26.20 -37.43
C PRO A 937 -51.39 -25.70 -36.35
N LEU A 938 -50.73 -26.63 -35.66
CA LEU A 938 -49.67 -26.33 -34.70
C LEU A 938 -48.40 -25.92 -35.43
N GLU A 939 -48.00 -24.66 -35.24
CA GLU A 939 -46.90 -24.07 -36.00
C GLU A 939 -45.65 -23.76 -35.18
N ASN A 940 -45.66 -23.77 -33.84
CA ASN A 940 -44.48 -23.37 -33.07
C ASN A 940 -44.24 -24.29 -31.88
N TYR A 941 -43.01 -24.76 -31.74
CA TYR A 941 -42.56 -25.62 -30.66
C TYR A 941 -41.24 -25.08 -30.10
N ILE A 942 -41.06 -25.16 -28.78
CA ILE A 942 -39.80 -24.82 -28.12
C ILE A 942 -39.32 -26.08 -27.41
N HIS A 943 -38.14 -26.54 -27.80
CA HIS A 943 -37.47 -27.70 -27.24
C HIS A 943 -36.30 -27.22 -26.40
N THR A 944 -36.20 -27.66 -25.16
CA THR A 944 -35.01 -27.43 -24.34
C THR A 944 -34.51 -28.77 -23.85
N ILE A 945 -33.26 -29.09 -24.16
CA ILE A 945 -32.56 -30.30 -23.72
C ILE A 945 -31.38 -29.84 -22.87
N LYS A 946 -31.30 -30.34 -21.65
CA LYS A 946 -30.11 -30.20 -20.80
C LYS A 946 -29.54 -31.57 -20.50
N TYR A 947 -28.22 -31.69 -20.55
CA TYR A 947 -27.48 -32.90 -20.21
C TYR A 947 -26.18 -32.52 -19.51
N GLY A 948 -26.10 -32.74 -18.19
CA GLY A 948 -24.96 -32.28 -17.40
C GLY A 948 -24.72 -30.77 -17.52
N ASN A 949 -23.55 -30.37 -18.02
CA ASN A 949 -23.19 -28.96 -18.24
C ASN A 949 -23.50 -28.46 -19.68
N LEU A 950 -24.16 -29.27 -20.50
CA LEU A 950 -24.58 -28.91 -21.86
C LEU A 950 -26.06 -28.56 -21.86
N SER A 951 -26.41 -27.44 -22.47
CA SER A 951 -27.79 -26.99 -22.68
C SER A 951 -28.01 -26.62 -24.14
N VAL A 952 -29.08 -27.15 -24.73
CA VAL A 952 -29.52 -26.87 -26.09
C VAL A 952 -30.97 -26.41 -26.07
N THR A 953 -31.25 -25.22 -26.57
CA THR A 953 -32.62 -24.70 -26.72
C THR A 953 -32.90 -24.45 -28.19
N ALA A 954 -33.89 -25.14 -28.76
CA ALA A 954 -34.30 -25.03 -30.15
C ALA A 954 -35.74 -24.48 -30.26
N TYR A 955 -35.92 -23.49 -31.11
CA TYR A 955 -37.20 -22.86 -31.46
C TYR A 955 -37.61 -23.37 -32.84
N GLN A 956 -38.58 -24.27 -32.89
CA GLN A 956 -39.12 -24.84 -34.12
C GLN A 956 -40.34 -24.06 -34.58
N GLN A 957 -40.40 -23.76 -35.89
CA GLN A 957 -41.55 -23.19 -36.57
C GLN A 957 -41.95 -24.14 -37.71
N ASN A 958 -43.18 -24.65 -37.68
CA ASN A 958 -43.72 -25.69 -38.55
C ASN A 958 -42.84 -26.94 -38.53
N ASP A 959 -42.17 -27.21 -39.65
CA ASP A 959 -41.33 -28.38 -39.90
C ASP A 959 -39.82 -28.04 -39.92
N PHE A 960 -39.40 -26.86 -39.47
CA PHE A 960 -37.98 -26.49 -39.39
C PHE A 960 -37.62 -25.74 -38.10
N ILE A 961 -36.35 -25.78 -37.70
CA ILE A 961 -35.84 -25.05 -36.55
C ILE A 961 -35.49 -23.62 -37.01
N ARG A 962 -36.08 -22.61 -36.37
CA ARG A 962 -35.80 -21.19 -36.66
C ARG A 962 -34.56 -20.69 -35.93
N ASN A 963 -34.34 -21.14 -34.69
CA ASN A 963 -33.19 -20.76 -33.89
C ASN A 963 -32.80 -21.91 -32.95
N ALA A 964 -31.52 -22.18 -32.76
CA ALA A 964 -31.04 -23.07 -31.71
C ALA A 964 -29.76 -22.55 -31.06
N VAL A 965 -29.71 -22.58 -29.74
CA VAL A 965 -28.54 -22.16 -28.95
C VAL A 965 -28.03 -23.34 -28.14
N ALA A 966 -26.76 -23.66 -28.29
CA ALA A 966 -26.06 -24.72 -27.59
C ALA A 966 -24.87 -24.15 -26.79
N THR A 967 -24.77 -24.46 -25.51
CA THR A 967 -23.63 -24.04 -24.68
C THR A 967 -23.25 -25.11 -23.67
N GLY A 968 -21.96 -25.26 -23.41
CA GLY A 968 -21.47 -26.05 -22.27
C GLY A 968 -19.96 -26.25 -22.25
N SER A 969 -19.49 -26.95 -21.22
CA SER A 969 -18.07 -27.23 -20.99
C SER A 969 -17.85 -28.67 -20.51
N LEU A 970 -16.74 -29.26 -20.94
CA LEU A 970 -16.38 -30.66 -20.73
C LEU A 970 -14.86 -30.83 -20.72
N ASP A 971 -14.34 -31.78 -19.95
CA ASP A 971 -12.91 -32.08 -19.92
C ASP A 971 -12.60 -33.22 -20.91
N LEU A 972 -11.79 -32.95 -21.94
CA LEU A 972 -11.39 -33.92 -22.97
C LEU A 972 -9.86 -34.01 -23.04
N PHE A 973 -9.32 -35.22 -22.89
CA PHE A 973 -7.87 -35.49 -23.03
C PHE A 973 -6.98 -34.58 -22.15
N GLY A 974 -7.49 -34.14 -21.00
CA GLY A 974 -6.79 -33.23 -20.09
C GLY A 974 -6.82 -31.74 -20.50
N TYR A 975 -7.61 -31.38 -21.52
CA TYR A 975 -7.95 -30.00 -21.86
C TYR A 975 -9.35 -29.67 -21.34
N LYS A 976 -9.50 -28.46 -20.80
CA LYS A 976 -10.83 -27.91 -20.53
C LYS A 976 -11.41 -27.41 -21.85
N THR A 977 -12.45 -28.07 -22.32
CA THR A 977 -13.08 -27.78 -23.60
C THR A 977 -14.40 -27.05 -23.40
N THR A 978 -14.56 -25.92 -24.09
CA THR A 978 -15.81 -25.13 -24.08
C THR A 978 -16.41 -25.08 -25.48
N ILE A 979 -17.70 -25.38 -25.58
CA ILE A 979 -18.47 -25.39 -26.82
C ILE A 979 -19.57 -24.35 -26.72
N ARG A 980 -19.67 -23.47 -27.72
CA ARG A 980 -20.81 -22.59 -27.91
C ARG A 980 -21.24 -22.63 -29.36
N GLY A 981 -22.53 -22.81 -29.59
CA GLY A 981 -23.14 -22.84 -30.92
C GLY A 981 -24.40 -21.99 -30.92
N ASN A 982 -24.57 -21.20 -31.96
CA ASN A 982 -25.81 -20.51 -32.26
C ASN A 982 -26.20 -20.81 -33.70
N TYR A 983 -27.45 -21.16 -33.92
CA TYR A 983 -28.02 -21.50 -35.21
C TYR A 983 -29.23 -20.61 -35.43
N ILE A 984 -29.30 -19.91 -36.56
CA ILE A 984 -30.42 -19.04 -36.91
C ILE A 984 -30.80 -19.31 -38.36
N GLN A 985 -32.04 -19.72 -38.58
CA GLN A 985 -32.64 -19.86 -39.90
C GLN A 985 -33.94 -19.04 -39.95
N PRO A 986 -33.93 -17.82 -40.53
CA PRO A 986 -35.09 -16.93 -40.52
C PRO A 986 -36.35 -17.50 -41.18
N THR A 987 -36.19 -18.28 -42.26
CA THR A 987 -37.27 -18.92 -43.04
C THR A 987 -36.83 -20.30 -43.52
N LYS A 988 -37.76 -21.20 -43.83
CA LYS A 988 -37.44 -22.54 -44.37
C LYS A 988 -36.55 -22.51 -45.62
N THR A 989 -36.65 -21.45 -46.42
CA THR A 989 -35.90 -21.25 -47.67
C THR A 989 -34.60 -20.47 -47.51
N SER A 990 -34.36 -19.81 -46.37
CA SER A 990 -33.12 -19.07 -46.13
C SER A 990 -32.01 -20.01 -45.69
N GLU A 991 -30.76 -19.71 -46.09
CA GLU A 991 -29.59 -20.44 -45.60
C GLU A 991 -29.48 -20.30 -44.06
N PRO A 992 -29.20 -21.39 -43.34
CA PRO A 992 -28.98 -21.34 -41.91
C PRO A 992 -27.64 -20.69 -41.57
N ASN A 993 -27.66 -19.74 -40.65
CA ASN A 993 -26.45 -19.13 -40.10
C ASN A 993 -26.04 -19.89 -38.84
N TRP A 994 -24.86 -20.52 -38.87
CA TRP A 994 -24.22 -21.13 -37.72
C TRP A 994 -23.04 -20.28 -37.24
N ASN A 995 -23.01 -20.04 -35.94
CA ASN A 995 -21.85 -19.51 -35.25
C ASN A 995 -21.42 -20.53 -34.18
N LEU A 996 -20.33 -21.24 -34.46
CA LEU A 996 -19.78 -22.27 -33.59
C LEU A 996 -18.41 -21.80 -33.08
N SER A 997 -18.18 -21.87 -31.78
CA SER A 997 -16.88 -21.65 -31.17
C SER A 997 -16.51 -22.84 -30.29
N TYR A 998 -15.29 -23.31 -30.47
CA TYR A 998 -14.69 -24.43 -29.79
C TYR A 998 -13.35 -23.98 -29.19
N THR A 999 -13.21 -24.06 -27.87
CA THR A 999 -11.99 -23.64 -27.16
C THR A 999 -11.43 -24.80 -26.36
N MET A 1000 -10.14 -25.08 -26.51
CA MET A 1000 -9.38 -26.04 -25.71
C MET A 1000 -8.27 -25.32 -24.95
N GLU A 1001 -8.17 -25.54 -23.64
CA GLU A 1001 -7.20 -24.87 -22.78
C GLU A 1001 -6.52 -25.84 -21.81
N LYS A 1002 -5.19 -25.73 -21.68
CA LYS A 1002 -4.37 -26.51 -20.73
C LYS A 1002 -3.08 -25.76 -20.39
N LYS A 1003 -2.96 -25.28 -19.13
CA LYS A 1003 -1.81 -24.54 -18.55
C LYS A 1003 -1.18 -23.46 -19.47
N ASP A 1004 -0.34 -23.87 -20.41
CA ASP A 1004 0.52 -23.03 -21.26
C ASP A 1004 0.12 -23.08 -22.76
N GLU A 1005 -0.96 -23.79 -23.08
CA GLU A 1005 -1.51 -23.95 -24.42
C GLU A 1005 -2.99 -23.54 -24.48
N LYS A 1006 -3.34 -22.80 -25.53
CA LYS A 1006 -4.72 -22.43 -25.83
C LYS A 1006 -4.98 -22.51 -27.32
N TYR A 1007 -6.08 -23.17 -27.68
CA TYR A 1007 -6.56 -23.29 -29.05
C TYR A 1007 -8.02 -22.83 -29.12
N VAL A 1008 -8.31 -21.94 -30.06
CA VAL A 1008 -9.65 -21.45 -30.33
C VAL A 1008 -9.94 -21.68 -31.79
N LEU A 1009 -10.97 -22.47 -32.09
CA LEU A 1009 -11.52 -22.64 -33.41
C LEU A 1009 -12.92 -22.05 -33.41
N SER A 1010 -13.20 -21.14 -34.33
CA SER A 1010 -14.52 -20.57 -34.51
C SER A 1010 -14.92 -20.58 -35.97
N TYR A 1011 -16.20 -20.80 -36.20
CA TYR A 1011 -16.82 -20.87 -37.50
C TYR A 1011 -18.03 -19.96 -37.50
N ASN A 1012 -18.06 -18.99 -38.41
CA ASN A 1012 -19.14 -18.03 -38.50
C ASN A 1012 -19.68 -17.94 -39.93
N LEU A 1013 -20.96 -18.25 -40.10
CA LEU A 1013 -21.69 -18.19 -41.36
C LEU A 1013 -22.34 -16.83 -41.65
N ASP A 1014 -22.06 -15.80 -40.86
CA ASP A 1014 -22.66 -14.47 -41.00
C ASP A 1014 -22.18 -13.75 -42.28
N GLY A 1015 -22.78 -14.11 -43.42
CA GLY A 1015 -22.58 -13.53 -44.76
C GLY A 1015 -21.20 -13.75 -45.41
N LYS A 1016 -20.15 -14.07 -44.63
CA LYS A 1016 -18.76 -14.22 -45.11
C LYS A 1016 -18.18 -15.63 -44.96
N LYS A 1017 -18.91 -16.55 -44.31
CA LYS A 1017 -18.56 -17.97 -44.07
C LYS A 1017 -17.14 -18.22 -43.53
N THR A 1018 -16.62 -17.39 -42.64
CA THR A 1018 -15.21 -17.46 -42.23
C THR A 1018 -14.92 -18.51 -41.15
N TYR A 1019 -13.79 -19.20 -41.29
CA TYR A 1019 -13.15 -19.97 -40.22
C TYR A 1019 -12.08 -19.13 -39.54
N LYS A 1020 -12.15 -18.99 -38.23
CA LYS A 1020 -11.15 -18.30 -37.43
C LYS A 1020 -10.46 -19.28 -36.49
N PHE A 1021 -9.15 -19.39 -36.65
CA PHE A 1021 -8.27 -20.20 -35.82
C PHE A 1021 -7.33 -19.29 -35.05
N GLU A 1022 -7.27 -19.43 -33.72
CA GLU A 1022 -6.29 -18.76 -32.89
C GLU A 1022 -5.57 -19.79 -32.01
N THR A 1023 -4.25 -19.66 -31.89
CA THR A 1023 -3.46 -20.48 -30.96
C THR A 1023 -2.41 -19.65 -30.25
N THR A 1024 -2.15 -20.05 -29.00
CA THR A 1024 -1.06 -19.54 -28.17
C THR A 1024 -0.30 -20.72 -27.60
N LEU A 1025 0.97 -20.82 -27.93
CA LEU A 1025 1.89 -21.88 -27.51
C LEU A 1025 3.02 -21.25 -26.72
N LYS A 1026 2.92 -21.25 -25.38
CA LYS A 1026 4.00 -20.75 -24.51
C LYS A 1026 5.13 -21.77 -24.31
N THR A 1027 4.92 -23.01 -24.72
CA THR A 1027 5.91 -24.10 -24.65
C THR A 1027 6.93 -24.05 -25.80
N PHE A 1028 6.63 -23.34 -26.88
CA PHE A 1028 7.59 -23.08 -27.96
C PHE A 1028 8.54 -21.94 -27.57
N ASP A 1029 9.83 -22.08 -27.92
CA ASP A 1029 10.83 -21.01 -27.78
C ASP A 1029 11.33 -20.61 -29.19
N PRO A 1030 10.94 -19.43 -29.71
CA PRO A 1030 10.19 -18.35 -29.06
C PRO A 1030 8.69 -18.64 -28.87
N GLU A 1031 8.05 -17.99 -27.89
CA GLU A 1031 6.60 -18.07 -27.65
C GLU A 1031 5.86 -17.71 -28.94
N PHE A 1032 4.92 -18.57 -29.34
CA PHE A 1032 4.28 -18.49 -30.64
C PHE A 1032 2.79 -18.17 -30.48
N LYS A 1033 2.34 -17.13 -31.18
CA LYS A 1033 0.91 -16.82 -31.34
C LYS A 1033 0.57 -16.72 -32.82
N LEU A 1034 -0.53 -17.35 -33.19
CA LEU A 1034 -1.05 -17.35 -34.55
C LEU A 1034 -2.55 -17.08 -34.52
N GLY A 1035 -3.00 -16.12 -35.31
CA GLY A 1035 -4.40 -15.88 -35.62
C GLY A 1035 -4.60 -16.00 -37.12
N LEU A 1036 -5.59 -16.76 -37.58
CA LEU A 1036 -5.88 -16.98 -38.98
C LEU A 1036 -7.39 -16.89 -39.20
N VAL A 1037 -7.81 -16.07 -40.17
CA VAL A 1037 -9.19 -15.99 -40.63
C VAL A 1037 -9.23 -16.40 -42.09
N PHE A 1038 -9.81 -17.57 -42.36
CA PHE A 1038 -9.92 -18.16 -43.69
C PHE A 1038 -11.35 -18.04 -44.20
N ASN A 1039 -11.49 -17.53 -45.43
CA ASN A 1039 -12.75 -17.48 -46.16
C ASN A 1039 -12.80 -18.64 -47.17
N PRO A 1040 -13.59 -19.69 -46.92
CA PRO A 1040 -13.68 -20.87 -47.76
C PRO A 1040 -14.35 -20.58 -49.11
N GLU A 1041 -15.24 -19.58 -49.21
CA GLU A 1041 -15.92 -19.26 -50.47
C GLU A 1041 -14.98 -18.57 -51.46
N LYS A 1042 -14.14 -17.67 -50.94
CA LYS A 1042 -13.12 -16.98 -51.75
C LYS A 1042 -11.83 -17.78 -51.87
N THR A 1043 -11.68 -18.86 -51.10
CA THR A 1043 -10.41 -19.59 -50.91
C THR A 1043 -9.26 -18.68 -50.48
N THR A 1044 -9.57 -17.59 -49.77
CA THR A 1044 -8.60 -16.57 -49.33
C THR A 1044 -8.39 -16.62 -47.83
N VAL A 1045 -7.17 -16.32 -47.38
CA VAL A 1045 -6.92 -15.92 -46.00
C VAL A 1045 -7.22 -14.43 -45.90
N ASP A 1046 -8.31 -14.06 -45.22
CA ASP A 1046 -8.74 -12.67 -45.09
C ASP A 1046 -7.87 -11.92 -44.08
N TYR A 1047 -7.39 -12.61 -43.03
CA TYR A 1047 -6.49 -12.07 -42.02
C TYR A 1047 -5.53 -13.13 -41.49
N LEU A 1048 -4.26 -12.77 -41.30
CA LEU A 1048 -3.23 -13.60 -40.69
C LEU A 1048 -2.42 -12.74 -39.71
N SER A 1049 -2.36 -13.13 -38.45
CA SER A 1049 -1.51 -12.53 -37.43
C SER A 1049 -0.52 -13.58 -36.94
N LEU A 1050 0.76 -13.22 -36.93
CA LEU A 1050 1.84 -14.04 -36.39
C LEU A 1050 2.64 -13.19 -35.42
N ASN A 1051 2.79 -13.68 -34.19
CA ASN A 1051 3.62 -13.05 -33.18
C ASN A 1051 4.60 -14.08 -32.60
N LEU A 1052 5.88 -13.73 -32.64
CA LEU A 1052 6.97 -14.47 -32.02
C LEU A 1052 7.52 -13.62 -30.89
N ASP A 1053 7.59 -14.20 -29.70
CA ASP A 1053 8.09 -13.51 -28.52
C ASP A 1053 9.18 -14.33 -27.84
N LYS A 1054 10.42 -13.83 -27.88
CA LYS A 1054 11.59 -14.48 -27.29
C LYS A 1054 12.11 -13.63 -26.16
N SER A 1055 12.09 -14.14 -24.94
CA SER A 1055 12.85 -13.55 -23.84
C SER A 1055 14.21 -14.25 -23.74
N LEU A 1056 15.30 -13.48 -23.83
CA LEU A 1056 16.68 -13.92 -23.61
C LEU A 1056 17.23 -13.28 -22.33
N HIS A 1057 18.50 -13.54 -22.02
CA HIS A 1057 19.15 -13.12 -20.77
C HIS A 1057 19.07 -11.61 -20.52
N CYS A 1058 19.43 -10.77 -21.49
CA CYS A 1058 19.47 -9.30 -21.31
C CYS A 1058 18.46 -8.52 -22.18
N TRP A 1059 17.77 -9.21 -23.09
CA TRP A 1059 16.82 -8.59 -24.00
C TRP A 1059 15.66 -9.53 -24.31
N ARG A 1060 14.53 -8.95 -24.73
CA ARG A 1060 13.37 -9.66 -25.24
C ARG A 1060 13.03 -9.13 -26.62
N LEU A 1061 12.82 -10.01 -27.58
CA LEU A 1061 12.40 -9.68 -28.93
C LEU A 1061 10.94 -10.07 -29.11
N ASN A 1062 10.13 -9.10 -29.49
CA ASN A 1062 8.77 -9.35 -29.95
C ASN A 1062 8.68 -8.94 -31.43
N PHE A 1063 8.46 -9.94 -32.28
CA PHE A 1063 8.23 -9.77 -33.69
C PHE A 1063 6.77 -10.06 -34.00
N GLY A 1064 6.09 -9.12 -34.64
CA GLY A 1064 4.70 -9.29 -35.06
C GLY A 1064 4.49 -8.91 -36.51
N ILE A 1065 3.69 -9.71 -37.21
CA ILE A 1065 3.17 -9.37 -38.53
C ILE A 1065 1.67 -9.59 -38.54
N ASP A 1066 0.95 -8.58 -39.04
CA ASP A 1066 -0.46 -8.64 -39.36
C ASP A 1066 -0.63 -8.46 -40.87
N PHE A 1067 -1.33 -9.40 -41.50
CA PHE A 1067 -1.70 -9.37 -42.91
C PHE A 1067 -3.22 -9.33 -43.03
N THR A 1068 -3.73 -8.46 -43.91
CA THR A 1068 -5.13 -8.45 -44.33
C THR A 1068 -5.18 -8.45 -45.85
N ASN A 1069 -5.95 -9.36 -46.44
CA ASN A 1069 -6.03 -9.48 -47.89
C ASN A 1069 -6.91 -8.36 -48.49
N ARG A 1070 -6.27 -7.32 -49.06
CA ARG A 1070 -6.92 -6.13 -49.64
C ARG A 1070 -6.67 -5.99 -51.15
N SER A 1071 -5.55 -6.48 -51.66
CA SER A 1071 -5.11 -6.37 -53.06
C SER A 1071 -4.37 -7.62 -53.56
N SER A 1072 -4.06 -7.69 -54.86
CA SER A 1072 -3.24 -8.76 -55.45
C SER A 1072 -1.74 -8.63 -55.13
N ASN A 1073 -1.28 -7.46 -54.70
CA ASN A 1073 0.11 -7.22 -54.34
C ASN A 1073 0.32 -7.55 -52.85
N ILE A 1074 1.28 -8.45 -52.58
CA ILE A 1074 1.59 -8.93 -51.22
C ILE A 1074 1.97 -7.77 -50.28
N LEU A 1075 2.63 -6.74 -50.80
CA LEU A 1075 3.08 -5.59 -50.00
C LEU A 1075 1.92 -4.72 -49.48
N ASP A 1076 0.85 -4.59 -50.26
CA ASP A 1076 -0.33 -3.78 -49.88
C ASP A 1076 -1.24 -4.50 -48.87
N ASN A 1077 -1.03 -5.81 -48.70
CA ASN A 1077 -1.77 -6.68 -47.78
C ASN A 1077 -1.13 -6.76 -46.39
N ILE A 1078 0.09 -6.24 -46.22
CA ILE A 1078 0.72 -6.13 -44.90
C ILE A 1078 0.03 -5.00 -44.17
N ASP A 1079 -0.65 -5.28 -43.06
CA ASP A 1079 -1.32 -4.27 -42.24
C ASP A 1079 -0.37 -3.62 -41.24
N LYS A 1080 0.47 -4.44 -40.62
CA LYS A 1080 1.47 -4.00 -39.66
C LYS A 1080 2.62 -5.01 -39.65
N ILE A 1081 3.85 -4.51 -39.71
CA ILE A 1081 5.02 -5.27 -39.30
C ILE A 1081 5.59 -4.51 -38.12
N TYR A 1082 6.00 -5.21 -37.07
CA TYR A 1082 6.76 -4.56 -36.02
C TYR A 1082 7.83 -5.46 -35.45
N PHE A 1083 8.96 -4.82 -35.18
CA PHE A 1083 10.06 -5.39 -34.44
C PHE A 1083 10.20 -4.58 -33.16
N LYS A 1084 9.89 -5.19 -32.01
CA LYS A 1084 10.07 -4.57 -30.70
C LYS A 1084 11.19 -5.29 -29.96
N PHE A 1085 12.26 -4.57 -29.71
CA PHE A 1085 13.36 -5.04 -28.88
C PHE A 1085 13.24 -4.37 -27.51
N TYR A 1086 13.16 -5.17 -26.45
CA TYR A 1086 13.09 -4.71 -25.07
C TYR A 1086 14.38 -5.09 -24.35
N LEU A 1087 14.83 -4.24 -23.44
CA LEU A 1087 15.86 -4.61 -22.48
C LEU A 1087 15.19 -5.26 -21.26
N THR A 1088 15.52 -6.52 -20.96
CA THR A 1088 14.81 -7.31 -19.92
C THR A 1088 14.92 -6.68 -18.54
N ASP A 1089 16.06 -6.05 -18.26
CA ASP A 1089 16.34 -5.35 -17.00
C ASP A 1089 15.84 -3.90 -16.99
N MET A 1090 15.35 -3.38 -18.14
CA MET A 1090 14.84 -2.01 -18.32
C MET A 1090 13.65 -2.01 -19.29
N PRO A 1091 12.46 -2.49 -18.87
CA PRO A 1091 11.35 -2.79 -19.78
C PRO A 1091 10.72 -1.57 -20.46
N ASP A 1092 10.94 -0.36 -19.94
CA ASP A 1092 10.46 0.91 -20.53
C ASP A 1092 11.38 1.40 -21.67
N ARG A 1093 12.52 0.71 -21.87
CA ARG A 1093 13.47 0.98 -22.95
C ARG A 1093 13.26 0.01 -24.09
N PHE A 1094 12.76 0.53 -25.18
CA PHE A 1094 12.51 -0.28 -26.35
C PHE A 1094 12.82 0.45 -27.64
N PHE A 1095 13.11 -0.39 -28.62
CA PHE A 1095 13.27 0.00 -30.00
C PHE A 1095 12.12 -0.62 -30.79
N GLN A 1096 11.38 0.21 -31.52
CA GLN A 1096 10.30 -0.24 -32.38
C GLN A 1096 10.49 0.28 -33.80
N ILE A 1097 10.52 -0.66 -34.75
CA ILE A 1097 10.37 -0.34 -36.17
C ILE A 1097 8.99 -0.79 -36.61
N ASP A 1098 8.19 0.13 -37.14
CA ASP A 1098 7.03 -0.17 -37.98
C ASP A 1098 7.36 0.26 -39.43
N PRO A 1099 7.92 -0.66 -40.24
CA PRO A 1099 8.40 -0.36 -41.57
C PRO A 1099 7.29 0.03 -42.55
N LYS A 1100 6.01 -0.23 -42.24
CA LYS A 1100 4.89 0.16 -43.11
C LYS A 1100 4.56 1.64 -42.95
N ASN A 1101 4.52 2.14 -41.72
CA ASN A 1101 4.21 3.54 -41.43
C ASN A 1101 5.44 4.45 -41.52
N GLY A 1102 6.61 3.90 -41.89
CA GLY A 1102 7.90 4.58 -41.79
C GLY A 1102 8.20 5.02 -40.36
N GLN A 1103 7.56 4.37 -39.37
CA GLN A 1103 7.62 4.78 -37.99
C GLN A 1103 8.78 4.09 -37.29
N PHE A 1104 9.70 4.89 -36.78
CA PHE A 1104 10.85 4.42 -36.03
C PHE A 1104 10.82 5.11 -34.68
N GLU A 1105 10.52 4.34 -33.64
CA GLU A 1105 10.35 4.84 -32.28
C GLU A 1105 11.47 4.29 -31.39
N PHE A 1106 12.10 5.21 -30.67
CA PHE A 1106 12.97 4.89 -29.56
C PHE A 1106 12.40 5.48 -28.29
N SER A 1107 12.21 4.62 -27.29
CA SER A 1107 11.77 5.03 -25.96
C SER A 1107 12.87 4.75 -24.93
N GLY A 1108 13.08 5.72 -24.04
CA GLY A 1108 13.54 5.46 -22.68
C GLY A 1108 15.04 5.60 -22.40
N MET A 1109 15.87 6.15 -23.28
CA MET A 1109 17.28 6.41 -22.93
C MET A 1109 17.48 7.74 -22.23
#